data_AF-A0A819QPB5-F1
#
_entry.id   AF-A0A819QPB5-F1
#
_cell.length_a   1.000
_cell.length_b   1.000
_cell.length_c   1.000
_cell.angle_alpha   90.00
_cell.angle_beta   90.00
_cell.angle_gamma   90.00
#
_symmetry.space_group_name_H-M   'P 1'
#
loop_
_entity.id
_entity.type
_entity.pdbx_description
1 polymer ?
#
loop_
_entity_poly.entity_id
_entity_poly.type
_entity_poly.pdbx_seq_one_letter_code
_entity_poly.pdbx_strand_id
1 'polypeptide(L)'
;MAFTRRGRFLDNHISKLQQDNWNPISGYKDRDVKSLEEAVESIVPSVGNAMEYAAEAKQKCTKNTQLTINESAAIYLYTMDTPFYEKLNEALRYENPPALKLWFDFLKLFFTALAKLPSRSSTVWRGVANIIGSNFGKDHIFTWWNVTSCSSSARLAGIFASQQGTLFCINTIYGKDIAEYSWNKGEEEIVLMPGTRLCVKDTTFDVNGFSVVHLKECTSIPEGKHVMISYDSNNHEIVSKIYHYLRLEHIPLWLNEQKETTNDLKKSLAEGIENAAVVCCFMTPDYEKSYFCQLELQYAQKRQQRIIPCMLTDLNVWKPSNWLKLITKDLVSIDFHNVSEPSVMQRKVEKLIHRIEDQPSTPHFISSQVADGPSYLLELVKYEYIRNSRIERFMNPAKSFPIEQSYINLAIVQTKDQQEKEKKLRDSQHNDATIEAFENIHGTKTPIDVKEIFKTCKDKRRNVLVFGRAGIGKSTFCRYIVYQWATGIIWQEYELIALIPLRSLTADRYPILPAGANYSLIDVLKKECFSFDPYLSEKDEKQLQEQFYNSRILWLLDGYDEIGQNVPTHIRRLLNDQLLKTPHHIITSRPYMNTLSHSVQLEITGFTDDNISKYLKQFFQDIGNETQNSSAEDEKILRFLKRNPRIWGIAHIPINLELICSVWSNTDWATMETMTITMLYDALAEWICVRQN
;
A
#
# COMPACT_ATOMS: atom_id res chain seq x y z
N MET A 1 45.65 25.57 -24.92
CA MET A 1 45.83 24.51 -25.94
C MET A 1 44.48 23.86 -26.19
N ALA A 2 43.80 24.29 -27.24
CA ALA A 2 42.48 23.80 -27.63
C ALA A 2 42.64 22.52 -28.47
N PHE A 3 42.52 21.35 -27.84
CA PHE A 3 42.36 20.11 -28.58
C PHE A 3 40.92 20.05 -29.11
N THR A 4 40.79 20.17 -30.42
CA THR A 4 39.56 20.00 -31.20
C THR A 4 38.96 18.60 -31.01
N ARG A 5 37.93 18.48 -30.16
CA ARG A 5 37.09 17.29 -29.96
C ARG A 5 36.14 17.12 -31.15
N ARG A 6 36.59 16.48 -32.24
CA ARG A 6 35.83 16.36 -33.50
C ARG A 6 34.96 15.10 -33.67
N GLY A 7 34.92 14.17 -32.72
CA GLY A 7 34.21 12.88 -32.90
C GLY A 7 32.94 12.65 -32.08
N ARG A 8 32.74 13.40 -30.98
CA ARG A 8 31.86 12.95 -29.88
C ARG A 8 30.38 12.73 -30.22
N PHE A 9 29.84 13.27 -31.32
CA PHE A 9 28.39 13.45 -31.43
C PHE A 9 27.83 13.24 -32.85
N LEU A 10 28.13 12.07 -33.42
CA LEU A 10 27.35 11.27 -34.39
C LEU A 10 26.86 11.89 -35.71
N ASP A 11 27.11 11.12 -36.77
CA ASP A 11 27.09 11.47 -38.20
C ASP A 11 25.79 11.08 -38.95
N ASN A 12 25.69 11.58 -40.19
CA ASN A 12 24.53 11.89 -41.06
C ASN A 12 23.47 10.83 -41.46
N HIS A 13 23.24 9.73 -40.74
CA HIS A 13 22.20 8.75 -41.14
C HIS A 13 21.15 8.48 -40.06
N ILE A 14 20.06 9.25 -40.10
CA ILE A 14 18.79 8.90 -39.46
C ILE A 14 17.96 8.16 -40.53
N SER A 15 18.07 6.83 -40.60
CA SER A 15 17.32 6.01 -41.56
C SER A 15 16.46 4.93 -40.90
N LYS A 16 15.25 4.76 -41.49
CA LYS A 16 14.32 3.60 -41.52
C LYS A 16 13.85 2.87 -40.24
N LEU A 17 14.57 2.88 -39.12
CA LEU A 17 14.09 2.31 -37.83
C LEU A 17 12.87 3.05 -37.24
N GLN A 18 12.43 4.14 -37.87
CA GLN A 18 11.28 4.95 -37.45
C GLN A 18 9.93 4.37 -37.91
N GLN A 19 9.90 3.41 -38.85
CA GLN A 19 8.65 2.90 -39.44
C GLN A 19 8.16 1.57 -38.86
N ASP A 20 9.06 0.75 -38.32
CA ASP A 20 8.69 -0.54 -37.72
C ASP A 20 8.93 -0.46 -36.20
N ASN A 21 7.87 -0.71 -35.41
CA ASN A 21 7.83 -0.76 -33.93
C ASN A 21 8.75 -1.86 -33.31
N TRP A 22 9.94 -2.06 -33.86
CA TRP A 22 10.94 -3.02 -33.42
C TRP A 22 11.80 -2.39 -32.32
N ASN A 23 11.87 -3.02 -31.14
CA ASN A 23 12.86 -2.67 -30.11
C ASN A 23 14.16 -3.43 -30.40
N PRO A 24 15.22 -2.78 -30.96
CA PRO A 24 16.42 -3.46 -31.42
C PRO A 24 17.27 -4.05 -30.29
N ILE A 25 17.04 -3.61 -29.06
CA ILE A 25 17.83 -4.02 -27.89
C ILE A 25 17.12 -5.06 -27.02
N SER A 26 15.87 -5.46 -27.28
CA SER A 26 15.06 -6.32 -26.38
C SER A 26 15.81 -7.53 -25.80
N GLY A 27 16.66 -8.20 -26.58
CA GLY A 27 17.45 -9.37 -26.16
C GLY A 27 18.59 -9.11 -25.17
N TYR A 28 18.92 -7.86 -24.81
CA TYR A 28 19.89 -7.60 -23.72
C TYR A 28 19.34 -8.04 -22.36
N LYS A 29 18.00 -8.03 -22.19
CA LYS A 29 17.35 -8.29 -20.90
C LYS A 29 17.56 -9.73 -20.42
N ASP A 30 17.67 -10.66 -21.37
CA ASP A 30 17.91 -12.09 -21.14
C ASP A 30 19.37 -12.41 -20.74
N ARG A 31 20.27 -11.42 -20.75
CA ARG A 31 21.65 -11.60 -20.27
C ARG A 31 21.73 -11.47 -18.76
N ASP A 32 22.62 -12.25 -18.16
CA ASP A 32 23.04 -12.07 -16.78
C ASP A 32 23.94 -10.83 -16.64
N VAL A 33 23.94 -10.22 -15.46
CA VAL A 33 24.85 -9.11 -15.15
C VAL A 33 26.25 -9.67 -14.95
N LYS A 34 27.18 -9.27 -15.81
CA LYS A 34 28.59 -9.71 -15.81
C LYS A 34 29.52 -8.64 -15.22
N SER A 35 30.78 -9.00 -14.97
CA SER A 35 31.84 -8.02 -14.71
C SER A 35 32.11 -7.15 -15.95
N LEU A 36 32.78 -6.00 -15.78
CA LEU A 36 33.03 -5.11 -16.92
C LEU A 36 33.89 -5.75 -18.00
N GLU A 37 34.91 -6.53 -17.62
CA GLU A 37 35.81 -7.22 -18.55
C GLU A 37 35.02 -8.23 -19.39
N GLU A 38 34.28 -9.12 -18.73
CA GLU A 38 33.43 -10.10 -19.39
C GLU A 38 32.37 -9.44 -20.29
N ALA A 39 31.86 -8.27 -19.88
CA ALA A 39 30.85 -7.52 -20.63
C ALA A 39 31.41 -6.87 -21.90
N VAL A 40 32.71 -6.59 -21.97
CA VAL A 40 33.35 -5.98 -23.16
C VAL A 40 34.10 -6.97 -24.05
N GLU A 41 34.30 -8.21 -23.62
CA GLU A 41 34.99 -9.26 -24.41
C GLU A 41 34.41 -9.41 -25.82
N SER A 42 33.07 -9.45 -25.94
CA SER A 42 32.38 -9.60 -27.22
C SER A 42 32.45 -8.33 -28.08
N ILE A 43 32.84 -7.19 -27.51
CA ILE A 43 32.94 -5.88 -28.17
C ILE A 43 34.35 -5.67 -28.77
N VAL A 44 35.38 -6.39 -28.28
CA VAL A 44 36.78 -6.27 -28.75
C VAL A 44 36.93 -6.27 -30.27
N PRO A 45 36.23 -7.12 -31.06
CA PRO A 45 36.32 -7.08 -32.52
C PRO A 45 35.86 -5.74 -33.14
N SER A 46 34.95 -5.03 -32.47
CA SER A 46 34.42 -3.72 -32.91
C SER A 46 35.21 -2.55 -32.33
N VAL A 47 35.81 -2.73 -31.15
CA VAL A 47 36.60 -1.73 -30.43
C VAL A 47 37.87 -2.40 -29.93
N GLY A 48 38.95 -2.35 -30.72
CA GLY A 48 40.17 -3.16 -30.48
C GLY A 48 40.78 -3.01 -29.09
N ASN A 49 40.68 -1.83 -28.47
CA ASN A 49 41.24 -1.55 -27.15
C ASN A 49 40.18 -1.58 -26.01
N ALA A 50 39.01 -2.20 -26.23
CA ALA A 50 37.91 -2.20 -25.25
C ALA A 50 38.32 -2.74 -23.88
N MET A 51 39.16 -3.78 -23.83
CA MET A 51 39.65 -4.35 -22.57
C MET A 51 40.55 -3.38 -21.81
N GLU A 52 41.42 -2.64 -22.51
CA GLU A 52 42.29 -1.62 -21.91
C GLU A 52 41.46 -0.46 -21.35
N TYR A 53 40.46 -0.01 -22.11
CA TYR A 53 39.54 1.03 -21.65
C TYR A 53 38.74 0.59 -20.42
N ALA A 54 38.27 -0.66 -20.38
CA ALA A 54 37.57 -1.23 -19.23
C ALA A 54 38.46 -1.28 -17.98
N ALA A 55 39.72 -1.68 -18.13
CA ALA A 55 40.69 -1.70 -17.04
C ALA A 55 40.95 -0.28 -16.49
N GLU A 56 41.15 0.69 -17.38
CA GLU A 56 41.31 2.10 -17.00
C GLU A 56 40.05 2.64 -16.29
N ALA A 57 38.87 2.34 -16.82
CA ALA A 57 37.60 2.76 -16.25
C ALA A 57 37.43 2.22 -14.83
N LYS A 58 37.74 0.94 -14.61
CA LYS A 58 37.69 0.34 -13.26
C LYS A 58 38.66 0.98 -12.27
N GLN A 59 39.83 1.37 -12.73
CA GLN A 59 40.82 2.02 -11.87
C GLN A 59 40.37 3.42 -11.45
N LYS A 60 39.76 4.18 -12.37
CA LYS A 60 39.47 5.62 -12.21
C LYS A 60 38.02 5.95 -11.87
N CYS A 61 37.09 5.00 -11.98
CA CYS A 61 35.68 5.22 -11.67
C CYS A 61 35.46 5.66 -10.22
N THR A 62 34.33 6.34 -9.99
CA THR A 62 33.94 6.76 -8.65
C THR A 62 33.57 5.53 -7.81
N LYS A 63 34.13 5.42 -6.61
CA LYS A 63 33.83 4.33 -5.67
C LYS A 63 32.96 4.88 -4.55
N ASN A 64 31.67 4.53 -4.56
CA ASN A 64 30.72 4.87 -3.50
C ASN A 64 29.81 3.66 -3.21
N THR A 65 28.89 3.80 -2.25
CA THR A 65 28.01 2.69 -1.82
C THR A 65 26.81 2.45 -2.75
N GLN A 66 26.52 3.37 -3.68
CA GLN A 66 25.32 3.32 -4.50
C GLN A 66 25.46 2.37 -5.71
N LEU A 67 26.65 2.30 -6.32
CA LEU A 67 26.95 1.42 -7.45
C LEU A 67 28.10 0.46 -7.12
N THR A 68 28.05 -0.76 -7.67
CA THR A 68 29.22 -1.65 -7.64
C THR A 68 30.35 -1.07 -8.49
N ILE A 69 31.58 -1.56 -8.28
CA ILE A 69 32.74 -1.10 -9.07
C ILE A 69 32.55 -1.37 -10.57
N ASN A 70 31.93 -2.48 -10.96
CA ASN A 70 31.65 -2.80 -12.36
C ASN A 70 30.61 -1.83 -12.96
N GLU A 71 29.55 -1.53 -12.22
CA GLU A 71 28.48 -0.62 -12.63
C GLU A 71 28.99 0.82 -12.80
N SER A 72 29.74 1.32 -11.81
CA SER A 72 30.36 2.65 -11.86
C SER A 72 31.36 2.75 -13.02
N ALA A 73 32.19 1.71 -13.21
CA ALA A 73 33.15 1.65 -14.30
C ALA A 73 32.48 1.55 -15.68
N ALA A 74 31.31 0.92 -15.82
CA ALA A 74 30.57 0.92 -17.07
C ALA A 74 30.11 2.33 -17.49
N ILE A 75 29.63 3.13 -16.53
CA ILE A 75 29.26 4.53 -16.78
C ILE A 75 30.49 5.38 -17.12
N TYR A 76 31.58 5.19 -16.37
CA TYR A 76 32.84 5.86 -16.63
C TYR A 76 33.37 5.53 -18.04
N LEU A 77 33.40 4.24 -18.42
CA LEU A 77 33.85 3.77 -19.73
C LEU A 77 33.03 4.41 -20.87
N TYR A 78 31.71 4.45 -20.71
CA TYR A 78 30.81 5.05 -21.70
C TYR A 78 31.08 6.55 -21.93
N THR A 79 31.59 7.27 -20.91
CA THR A 79 31.84 8.72 -20.98
C THR A 79 33.31 9.07 -21.26
N MET A 80 34.21 8.08 -21.33
CA MET A 80 35.62 8.28 -21.65
C MET A 80 35.79 8.85 -23.07
N ASP A 81 36.84 9.66 -23.27
CA ASP A 81 37.23 10.20 -24.59
C ASP A 81 37.89 9.11 -25.46
N THR A 82 37.09 8.10 -25.81
CA THR A 82 37.48 6.92 -26.60
C THR A 82 36.43 6.64 -27.68
N PRO A 83 36.76 5.84 -28.72
CA PRO A 83 35.79 5.43 -29.72
C PRO A 83 34.63 4.55 -29.18
N PHE A 84 34.67 4.13 -27.91
CA PHE A 84 33.71 3.17 -27.34
C PHE A 84 32.26 3.66 -27.43
N TYR A 85 32.00 4.90 -26.99
CA TYR A 85 30.69 5.55 -27.10
C TYR A 85 30.20 5.65 -28.55
N GLU A 86 31.10 6.06 -29.45
CA GLU A 86 30.77 6.32 -30.86
C GLU A 86 30.32 5.02 -31.52
N LYS A 87 31.04 3.92 -31.26
CA LYS A 87 30.73 2.58 -31.77
C LYS A 87 29.48 1.95 -31.17
N LEU A 88 29.22 2.15 -29.88
CA LEU A 88 27.96 1.71 -29.27
C LEU A 88 26.76 2.39 -29.95
N ASN A 89 26.81 3.72 -30.06
CA ASN A 89 25.70 4.44 -30.67
C ASN A 89 25.59 4.17 -32.18
N GLU A 90 26.69 3.90 -32.88
CA GLU A 90 26.66 3.36 -34.25
C GLU A 90 25.86 2.06 -34.32
N ALA A 91 26.14 1.10 -33.44
CA ALA A 91 25.40 -0.16 -33.38
C ALA A 91 23.91 0.03 -33.02
N LEU A 92 23.57 1.02 -32.20
CA LEU A 92 22.18 1.36 -31.84
C LEU A 92 21.40 2.02 -32.99
N ARG A 93 22.08 2.62 -33.98
CA ARG A 93 21.45 3.29 -35.14
C ARG A 93 21.25 2.41 -36.36
N TYR A 94 22.19 1.51 -36.64
CA TYR A 94 22.15 0.72 -37.87
C TYR A 94 21.41 -0.61 -37.66
N GLU A 95 20.59 -0.99 -38.64
CA GLU A 95 19.89 -2.29 -38.76
C GLU A 95 20.88 -3.46 -38.97
N ASN A 96 21.86 -3.61 -38.09
CA ASN A 96 22.76 -4.77 -38.04
C ASN A 96 22.59 -5.51 -36.71
N PRO A 97 21.49 -6.30 -36.55
CA PRO A 97 21.22 -7.06 -35.34
C PRO A 97 22.41 -7.93 -34.87
N PRO A 98 23.21 -8.56 -35.76
CA PRO A 98 24.44 -9.24 -35.35
C PRO A 98 25.46 -8.35 -34.65
N ALA A 99 25.71 -7.15 -35.16
CA ALA A 99 26.67 -6.22 -34.55
C ALA A 99 26.16 -5.68 -33.20
N LEU A 100 24.85 -5.41 -33.08
CA LEU A 100 24.26 -4.93 -31.83
C LEU A 100 24.23 -6.01 -30.73
N LYS A 101 24.07 -7.29 -31.09
CA LYS A 101 24.12 -8.41 -30.13
C LYS A 101 25.45 -8.52 -29.37
N LEU A 102 26.55 -8.05 -29.97
CA LEU A 102 27.86 -7.97 -29.31
C LEU A 102 27.85 -6.99 -28.13
N TRP A 103 26.92 -6.04 -28.10
CA TRP A 103 26.83 -5.05 -27.03
C TRP A 103 25.90 -5.46 -25.89
N PHE A 104 25.18 -6.58 -26.00
CA PHE A 104 24.12 -6.92 -25.04
C PHE A 104 24.63 -7.14 -23.62
N ASP A 105 25.81 -7.74 -23.44
CA ASP A 105 26.39 -7.95 -22.11
C ASP A 105 26.79 -6.61 -21.48
N PHE A 106 27.40 -5.70 -22.26
CA PHE A 106 27.69 -4.35 -21.80
C PHE A 106 26.42 -3.53 -21.51
N LEU A 107 25.41 -3.57 -22.40
CA LEU A 107 24.14 -2.88 -22.21
C LEU A 107 23.42 -3.36 -20.95
N LYS A 108 23.45 -4.68 -20.68
CA LYS A 108 22.89 -5.23 -19.44
C LYS A 108 23.57 -4.64 -18.21
N LEU A 109 24.89 -4.63 -18.15
CA LEU A 109 25.65 -4.05 -17.03
C LEU A 109 25.40 -2.53 -16.90
N PHE A 110 25.50 -1.81 -18.02
CA PHE A 110 25.36 -0.36 -18.07
C PHE A 110 23.95 0.10 -17.66
N PHE A 111 22.88 -0.55 -18.15
CA PHE A 111 21.52 -0.21 -17.74
C PHE A 111 21.20 -0.63 -16.31
N THR A 112 21.80 -1.72 -15.83
CA THR A 112 21.71 -2.09 -14.40
C THR A 112 22.30 -0.99 -13.52
N ALA A 113 23.41 -0.38 -13.93
CA ALA A 113 23.99 0.78 -13.25
C ALA A 113 23.06 2.00 -13.29
N LEU A 114 22.59 2.39 -14.48
CA LEU A 114 21.72 3.57 -14.65
C LEU A 114 20.37 3.43 -13.94
N ALA A 115 19.84 2.20 -13.79
CA ALA A 115 18.60 1.94 -13.07
C ALA A 115 18.69 2.28 -11.57
N LYS A 116 19.90 2.20 -10.97
CA LYS A 116 20.15 2.54 -9.56
C LYS A 116 20.38 4.03 -9.32
N LEU A 117 20.50 4.83 -10.39
CA LEU A 117 20.72 6.27 -10.32
C LEU A 117 19.39 7.04 -10.37
N PRO A 118 19.32 8.18 -9.66
CA PRO A 118 18.13 9.02 -9.66
C PRO A 118 17.83 9.54 -11.07
N SER A 119 16.54 9.63 -11.39
CA SER A 119 16.10 10.27 -12.62
C SER A 119 15.81 11.75 -12.33
N ARG A 120 16.14 12.63 -13.26
CA ARG A 120 15.89 14.08 -13.18
C ARG A 120 14.94 14.52 -14.28
N SER A 121 13.87 15.21 -13.87
CA SER A 121 13.02 15.99 -14.76
C SER A 121 13.64 17.37 -14.92
N SER A 122 14.18 17.67 -16.12
CA SER A 122 14.84 18.93 -16.40
C SER A 122 14.92 19.23 -17.89
N THR A 123 15.23 20.48 -18.23
CA THR A 123 15.63 20.82 -19.61
C THR A 123 17.10 20.51 -19.80
N VAL A 124 17.39 19.66 -20.78
CA VAL A 124 18.75 19.28 -21.17
C VAL A 124 19.00 19.66 -22.63
N TRP A 125 20.27 19.88 -22.94
CA TRP A 125 20.70 20.42 -24.22
C TRP A 125 21.66 19.47 -24.92
N ARG A 126 21.47 19.33 -26.23
CA ARG A 126 22.33 18.51 -27.07
C ARG A 126 22.60 19.19 -28.41
N GLY A 127 23.85 19.57 -28.65
CA GLY A 127 24.28 20.07 -29.96
C GLY A 127 24.67 18.92 -30.89
N VAL A 128 24.22 18.97 -32.14
CA VAL A 128 24.57 18.00 -33.17
C VAL A 128 24.93 18.73 -34.46
N ALA A 129 26.13 18.46 -34.97
CA ALA A 129 26.59 19.01 -36.24
C ALA A 129 25.89 18.33 -37.43
N ASN A 130 25.74 19.05 -38.54
CA ASN A 130 25.29 18.52 -39.84
C ASN A 130 23.86 17.95 -39.88
N ILE A 131 23.05 18.10 -38.82
CA ILE A 131 21.61 17.85 -38.86
C ILE A 131 20.88 19.16 -39.16
N ILE A 132 19.93 19.09 -40.09
CA ILE A 132 19.07 20.22 -40.46
C ILE A 132 17.76 20.13 -39.66
N GLY A 133 17.50 21.11 -38.80
CA GLY A 133 16.30 21.17 -37.95
C GLY A 133 14.97 21.15 -38.73
N SER A 134 14.97 21.51 -40.02
CA SER A 134 13.77 21.49 -40.87
C SER A 134 13.16 20.11 -41.06
N ASN A 135 13.91 19.04 -40.78
CA ASN A 135 13.39 17.67 -40.82
C ASN A 135 12.47 17.33 -39.62
N PHE A 136 12.38 18.22 -38.63
CA PHE A 136 11.57 18.04 -37.43
C PHE A 136 10.31 18.89 -37.49
N GLY A 137 9.23 18.33 -38.05
CA GLY A 137 7.92 18.98 -38.08
C GLY A 137 7.32 19.10 -36.68
N LYS A 138 6.57 20.17 -36.42
CA LYS A 138 5.84 20.34 -35.16
C LYS A 138 4.88 19.16 -34.92
N ASP A 139 4.79 18.75 -33.65
CA ASP A 139 4.02 17.62 -33.14
C ASP A 139 4.45 16.24 -33.67
N HIS A 140 5.52 16.17 -34.48
CA HIS A 140 6.11 14.91 -34.89
C HIS A 140 6.68 14.16 -33.67
N ILE A 141 6.35 12.87 -33.56
CA ILE A 141 6.84 11.97 -32.51
C ILE A 141 7.80 10.97 -33.13
N PHE A 142 8.95 10.79 -32.50
CA PHE A 142 9.94 9.82 -32.96
C PHE A 142 10.70 9.20 -31.77
N THR A 143 11.33 8.05 -32.00
CA THR A 143 12.10 7.33 -31.00
C THR A 143 13.60 7.63 -31.15
N TRP A 144 14.24 8.05 -30.06
CA TRP A 144 15.66 8.37 -29.98
C TRP A 144 16.45 7.17 -29.49
N TRP A 145 16.95 6.34 -30.41
CA TRP A 145 17.62 5.07 -30.10
C TRP A 145 19.06 5.18 -29.58
N ASN A 146 19.68 6.36 -29.62
CA ASN A 146 21.01 6.55 -29.06
C ASN A 146 20.95 6.67 -27.53
N VAL A 147 21.93 6.09 -26.84
CA VAL A 147 22.25 6.57 -25.50
C VAL A 147 22.83 7.97 -25.68
N THR A 148 22.22 8.99 -25.06
CA THR A 148 22.57 10.38 -25.35
C THR A 148 22.99 11.12 -24.10
N SER A 149 24.28 11.44 -24.03
CA SER A 149 24.82 12.38 -23.07
C SER A 149 24.39 13.82 -23.41
N CYS A 150 23.75 14.49 -22.46
CA CYS A 150 23.25 15.85 -22.58
C CYS A 150 23.88 16.75 -21.51
N SER A 151 23.92 18.05 -21.80
CA SER A 151 24.37 19.08 -20.87
C SER A 151 23.20 19.86 -20.31
N SER A 152 23.26 20.27 -19.04
CA SER A 152 22.36 21.29 -18.48
C SER A 152 22.56 22.68 -19.11
N SER A 153 23.69 22.90 -19.80
CA SER A 153 24.08 24.20 -20.37
C SER A 153 23.92 24.26 -21.89
N ALA A 154 22.99 25.09 -22.36
CA ALA A 154 22.81 25.40 -23.78
C ALA A 154 24.10 25.91 -24.44
N ARG A 155 24.90 26.71 -23.71
CA ARG A 155 26.15 27.28 -24.22
C ARG A 155 27.19 26.20 -24.48
N LEU A 156 27.36 25.26 -23.54
CA LEU A 156 28.31 24.16 -23.70
C LEU A 156 27.85 23.21 -24.81
N ALA A 157 26.56 22.90 -24.86
CA ALA A 157 25.97 22.08 -25.92
C ALA A 157 26.11 22.73 -27.31
N GLY A 158 25.94 24.06 -27.41
CA GLY A 158 26.02 24.82 -28.66
C GLY A 158 27.38 24.78 -29.35
N ILE A 159 28.48 24.58 -28.59
CA ILE A 159 29.83 24.40 -29.17
C ILE A 159 29.87 23.19 -30.12
N PHE A 160 29.02 22.19 -29.88
CA PHE A 160 28.98 20.95 -30.65
C PHE A 160 28.06 20.97 -31.87
N ALA A 161 27.15 21.95 -31.96
CA ALA A 161 26.21 22.06 -33.06
C ALA A 161 26.84 22.65 -34.35
N SER A 162 28.13 23.04 -34.35
CA SER A 162 28.80 23.72 -35.47
C SER A 162 28.04 24.99 -35.95
N GLN A 163 28.48 25.64 -37.03
CA GLN A 163 27.84 26.87 -37.53
C GLN A 163 26.51 26.61 -38.26
N GLN A 164 26.23 25.37 -38.68
CA GLN A 164 25.06 25.00 -39.48
C GLN A 164 24.30 23.78 -38.94
N GLY A 165 24.56 23.34 -37.70
CA GLY A 165 23.86 22.21 -37.11
C GLY A 165 22.66 22.59 -36.24
N THR A 166 22.22 21.61 -35.46
CA THR A 166 20.99 21.70 -34.64
C THR A 166 21.32 21.60 -33.17
N LEU A 167 20.73 22.49 -32.37
CA LEU A 167 20.70 22.40 -30.92
C LEU A 167 19.34 21.85 -30.47
N PHE A 168 19.32 20.67 -29.88
CA PHE A 168 18.12 20.10 -29.30
C PHE A 168 17.94 20.61 -27.86
N CYS A 169 16.81 21.26 -27.60
CA CYS A 169 16.34 21.66 -26.28
C CYS A 169 15.32 20.60 -25.83
N ILE A 170 15.70 19.71 -24.92
CA ILE A 170 14.91 18.53 -24.57
C ILE A 170 14.40 18.66 -23.14
N ASN A 171 13.09 18.73 -22.97
CA ASN A 171 12.46 18.57 -21.66
C ASN A 171 12.34 17.08 -21.36
N THR A 172 13.28 16.54 -20.57
CA THR A 172 13.31 15.13 -20.17
C THR A 172 12.61 14.92 -18.83
N ILE A 173 12.04 13.73 -18.65
CA ILE A 173 11.38 13.25 -17.43
C ILE A 173 12.24 12.19 -16.75
N TYR A 174 12.91 11.32 -17.53
CA TYR A 174 13.68 10.18 -17.01
C TYR A 174 15.20 10.31 -17.19
N GLY A 175 15.71 11.51 -17.48
CA GLY A 175 17.15 11.76 -17.64
C GLY A 175 17.96 11.26 -16.45
N LYS A 176 18.99 10.45 -16.71
CA LYS A 176 19.84 9.86 -15.69
C LYS A 176 21.00 10.78 -15.38
N ASP A 177 21.03 11.30 -14.16
CA ASP A 177 22.17 12.09 -13.69
C ASP A 177 23.37 11.18 -13.45
N ILE A 178 24.40 11.35 -14.26
CA ILE A 178 25.63 10.57 -14.19
C ILE A 178 26.86 11.44 -13.88
N ALA A 179 26.67 12.72 -13.52
CA ALA A 179 27.77 13.68 -13.36
C ALA A 179 28.86 13.17 -12.40
N GLU A 180 28.44 12.55 -11.28
CA GLU A 180 29.37 11.99 -10.28
C GLU A 180 30.17 10.79 -10.83
N TYR A 181 29.65 10.07 -11.82
CA TYR A 181 30.22 8.82 -12.35
C TYR A 181 30.90 8.99 -13.70
N SER A 182 30.69 10.13 -14.37
CA SER A 182 31.30 10.46 -15.65
C SER A 182 32.84 10.57 -15.56
N TRP A 183 33.52 10.28 -16.67
CA TRP A 183 34.93 10.60 -16.89
C TRP A 183 35.19 12.10 -16.79
N ASN A 184 34.21 12.93 -17.18
CA ASN A 184 34.34 14.38 -17.15
C ASN A 184 33.58 15.00 -15.96
N LYS A 185 34.23 15.01 -14.79
CA LYS A 185 33.65 15.52 -13.53
C LYS A 185 33.21 16.99 -13.55
N GLY A 186 33.59 17.76 -14.56
CA GLY A 186 33.22 19.17 -14.72
C GLY A 186 31.91 19.39 -15.50
N GLU A 187 31.31 18.35 -16.05
CA GLU A 187 30.05 18.43 -16.79
C GLU A 187 28.90 17.86 -15.93
N GLU A 188 27.82 18.62 -15.78
CA GLU A 188 26.55 18.15 -15.20
C GLU A 188 25.85 17.23 -16.21
N GLU A 189 26.45 16.07 -16.44
CA GLU A 189 26.09 15.16 -17.52
C GLU A 189 24.84 14.36 -17.18
N ILE A 190 23.82 14.49 -18.05
CA ILE A 190 22.55 13.78 -17.94
C ILE A 190 22.40 12.89 -19.16
N VAL A 191 22.18 11.59 -18.95
CA VAL A 191 21.99 10.62 -20.04
C VAL A 191 20.51 10.36 -20.29
N LEU A 192 20.10 10.48 -21.56
CA LEU A 192 18.84 9.94 -22.06
C LEU A 192 19.03 8.48 -22.48
N MET A 193 18.11 7.63 -22.03
CA MET A 193 18.12 6.20 -22.35
C MET A 193 17.82 5.98 -23.84
N PRO A 194 18.38 4.92 -24.46
CA PRO A 194 18.04 4.59 -25.84
C PRO A 194 16.58 4.12 -25.89
N GLY A 195 15.86 4.54 -26.93
CA GLY A 195 14.42 4.30 -27.04
C GLY A 195 13.56 5.42 -26.45
N THR A 196 14.16 6.54 -26.00
CA THR A 196 13.41 7.69 -25.49
C THR A 196 12.50 8.24 -26.58
N ARG A 197 11.18 8.30 -26.32
CA ARG A 197 10.20 8.87 -27.25
C ARG A 197 10.14 10.39 -27.07
N LEU A 198 10.35 11.15 -28.14
CA LEU A 198 10.36 12.61 -28.11
C LEU A 198 9.31 13.18 -29.06
N CYS A 199 8.60 14.21 -28.63
CA CYS A 199 7.69 15.01 -29.45
C CYS A 199 8.30 16.38 -29.73
N VAL A 200 8.31 16.77 -31.01
CA VAL A 200 8.72 18.11 -31.44
C VAL A 200 7.65 19.12 -31.05
N LYS A 201 8.00 20.07 -30.19
CA LYS A 201 7.11 21.15 -29.76
C LYS A 201 7.23 22.39 -30.62
N ASP A 202 8.45 22.71 -31.02
CA ASP A 202 8.72 23.83 -31.89
C ASP A 202 10.10 23.67 -32.55
N THR A 203 10.33 24.40 -33.63
CA THR A 203 11.66 24.52 -34.25
C THR A 203 11.91 25.96 -34.66
N THR A 204 13.01 26.52 -34.17
CA THR A 204 13.45 27.88 -34.51
C THR A 204 14.71 27.83 -35.38
N PHE A 205 14.86 28.84 -36.24
CA PHE A 205 15.96 28.94 -37.19
C PHE A 205 16.60 30.32 -37.09
N ASP A 206 17.93 30.37 -37.11
CA ASP A 206 18.71 31.60 -37.28
C ASP A 206 19.01 31.84 -38.77
N VAL A 207 19.32 33.10 -39.12
CA VAL A 207 19.70 33.55 -40.47
C VAL A 207 20.90 32.80 -41.06
N ASN A 208 21.73 32.18 -40.22
CA ASN A 208 22.92 31.43 -40.64
C ASN A 208 22.69 29.91 -40.81
N GLY A 209 21.46 29.43 -40.63
CA GLY A 209 21.12 28.00 -40.75
C GLY A 209 21.29 27.18 -39.46
N PHE A 210 21.69 27.81 -38.36
CA PHE A 210 21.62 27.21 -37.03
C PHE A 210 20.16 27.02 -36.63
N SER A 211 19.80 25.86 -36.09
CA SER A 211 18.42 25.58 -35.67
C SER A 211 18.34 25.11 -34.22
N VAL A 212 17.27 25.50 -33.52
CA VAL A 212 16.95 24.98 -32.19
C VAL A 212 15.64 24.20 -32.28
N VAL A 213 15.71 22.90 -32.03
CA VAL A 213 14.54 22.02 -32.01
C VAL A 213 14.14 21.81 -30.55
N HIS A 214 12.93 22.23 -30.20
CA HIS A 214 12.35 22.04 -28.88
C HIS A 214 11.63 20.70 -28.83
N LEU A 215 12.11 19.81 -27.98
CA LEU A 215 11.58 18.47 -27.78
C LEU A 215 11.02 18.32 -26.36
N LYS A 216 9.97 17.51 -26.23
CA LYS A 216 9.49 17.04 -24.94
C LYS A 216 9.51 15.52 -24.94
N GLU A 217 10.07 14.92 -23.89
CA GLU A 217 9.94 13.50 -23.65
C GLU A 217 8.47 13.14 -23.46
N CYS A 218 8.02 12.19 -24.27
CA CYS A 218 6.67 11.69 -24.25
C CYS A 218 6.57 10.60 -23.20
N THR A 219 5.80 10.85 -22.14
CA THR A 219 5.24 9.79 -21.32
C THR A 219 3.79 9.58 -21.72
N SER A 220 3.40 8.32 -21.81
CA SER A 220 1.99 7.93 -21.85
C SER A 220 1.24 8.25 -20.56
N ILE A 221 1.96 8.26 -19.43
CA ILE A 221 1.44 8.52 -18.09
C ILE A 221 1.77 9.97 -17.69
N PRO A 222 0.76 10.82 -17.39
CA PRO A 222 0.99 12.19 -16.95
C PRO A 222 1.89 12.28 -15.70
N GLU A 223 2.61 13.40 -15.57
CA GLU A 223 3.44 13.67 -14.39
C GLU A 223 2.59 13.63 -13.09
N GLY A 224 3.09 12.96 -12.06
CA GLY A 224 2.37 12.74 -10.80
C GLY A 224 1.26 11.68 -10.86
N LYS A 225 1.06 11.00 -12.00
CA LYS A 225 0.14 9.86 -12.12
C LYS A 225 0.90 8.53 -12.21
N HIS A 226 0.20 7.42 -11.93
CA HIS A 226 0.76 6.06 -11.99
C HIS A 226 -0.20 5.05 -12.62
N VAL A 227 0.27 3.83 -12.86
CA VAL A 227 -0.55 2.68 -13.19
C VAL A 227 -0.81 1.89 -11.91
N MET A 228 -2.08 1.77 -11.51
CA MET A 228 -2.44 0.93 -10.37
C MET A 228 -2.62 -0.51 -10.82
N ILE A 229 -2.05 -1.46 -10.07
CA ILE A 229 -2.23 -2.89 -10.28
C ILE A 229 -3.19 -3.43 -9.21
N SER A 230 -4.31 -4.01 -9.65
CA SER A 230 -5.32 -4.64 -8.82
C SER A 230 -5.36 -6.14 -9.11
N TYR A 231 -5.27 -6.98 -8.07
CA TYR A 231 -5.25 -8.45 -8.19
C TYR A 231 -5.63 -9.10 -6.86
N ASP A 232 -5.99 -10.38 -6.90
CA ASP A 232 -6.22 -11.20 -5.71
C ASP A 232 -4.92 -11.83 -5.20
N SER A 233 -4.76 -11.94 -3.87
CA SER A 233 -3.53 -12.39 -3.21
C SER A 233 -3.04 -13.78 -3.66
N ASN A 234 -3.94 -14.68 -4.10
CA ASN A 234 -3.54 -16.00 -4.60
C ASN A 234 -2.69 -15.94 -5.87
N ASN A 235 -2.68 -14.78 -6.55
CA ASN A 235 -1.96 -14.57 -7.82
C ASN A 235 -0.69 -13.72 -7.65
N HIS A 236 -0.25 -13.47 -6.40
CA HIS A 236 0.90 -12.62 -6.08
C HIS A 236 2.17 -13.00 -6.87
N GLU A 237 2.51 -14.29 -6.95
CA GLU A 237 3.75 -14.72 -7.61
C GLU A 237 3.82 -14.29 -9.08
N ILE A 238 2.72 -14.44 -9.81
CA ILE A 238 2.63 -14.10 -11.24
C ILE A 238 2.57 -12.59 -11.42
N VAL A 239 1.76 -11.89 -10.61
CA VAL A 239 1.59 -10.43 -10.71
C VAL A 239 2.86 -9.69 -10.30
N SER A 240 3.63 -10.20 -9.34
CA SER A 240 4.93 -9.64 -8.93
C SER A 240 5.96 -9.71 -10.07
N LYS A 241 5.98 -10.81 -10.84
CA LYS A 241 6.81 -10.91 -12.05
C LYS A 241 6.40 -9.87 -13.09
N ILE A 242 5.10 -9.74 -13.36
CA ILE A 242 4.56 -8.73 -14.29
C ILE A 242 4.89 -7.31 -13.83
N TYR A 243 4.73 -7.01 -12.54
CA TYR A 243 5.12 -5.74 -11.92
C TYR A 243 6.60 -5.45 -12.16
N HIS A 244 7.48 -6.44 -11.98
CA HIS A 244 8.91 -6.27 -12.25
C HIS A 244 9.20 -5.91 -13.71
N TYR A 245 8.58 -6.60 -14.67
CA TYR A 245 8.72 -6.27 -16.09
C TYR A 245 8.23 -4.85 -16.42
N LEU A 246 7.09 -4.42 -15.86
CA LEU A 246 6.58 -3.06 -16.02
C LEU A 246 7.53 -2.00 -15.42
N ARG A 247 8.15 -2.29 -14.26
CA ARG A 247 9.15 -1.39 -13.63
C ARG A 247 10.42 -1.27 -14.47
N LEU A 248 10.87 -2.36 -15.08
CA LEU A 248 12.03 -2.36 -15.98
C LEU A 248 11.81 -1.47 -17.21
N GLU A 249 10.55 -1.26 -17.61
CA GLU A 249 10.15 -0.36 -18.69
C GLU A 249 9.80 1.05 -18.18
N HIS A 250 10.22 1.37 -16.95
CA HIS A 250 10.05 2.68 -16.31
C HIS A 250 8.59 3.14 -16.16
N ILE A 251 7.62 2.22 -16.18
CA ILE A 251 6.23 2.57 -15.89
C ILE A 251 6.11 2.94 -14.39
N PRO A 252 5.56 4.12 -14.05
CA PRO A 252 5.25 4.45 -12.66
C PRO A 252 4.11 3.54 -12.18
N LEU A 253 4.36 2.71 -11.16
CA LEU A 253 3.40 1.71 -10.68
C LEU A 253 2.97 1.98 -9.24
N TRP A 254 1.73 1.59 -8.95
CA TRP A 254 1.17 1.48 -7.61
C TRP A 254 0.68 0.05 -7.36
N LEU A 255 1.22 -0.58 -6.32
CA LEU A 255 0.87 -1.95 -5.89
C LEU A 255 0.55 -1.92 -4.39
N ASN A 256 -0.61 -2.47 -4.02
CA ASN A 256 -1.18 -2.32 -2.67
C ASN A 256 -0.40 -3.07 -1.55
N GLU A 257 0.69 -3.76 -1.88
CA GLU A 257 1.49 -4.57 -0.95
C GLU A 257 2.82 -3.95 -0.51
N GLN A 258 3.23 -2.80 -1.05
CA GLN A 258 4.48 -2.16 -0.61
C GLN A 258 4.21 -1.08 0.45
N LYS A 259 4.13 -1.49 1.72
CA LYS A 259 4.62 -0.78 2.93
C LYS A 259 4.21 -1.50 4.22
N GLU A 260 5.11 -2.34 4.75
CA GLU A 260 5.01 -2.98 6.07
C GLU A 260 5.49 -2.09 7.24
N THR A 261 5.44 -0.76 7.12
CA THR A 261 5.80 0.12 8.24
C THR A 261 4.74 1.18 8.52
N THR A 262 4.08 0.98 9.67
CA THR A 262 3.49 1.93 10.61
C THR A 262 2.80 3.22 10.09
N ASN A 263 1.51 3.33 10.44
CA ASN A 263 0.66 4.54 10.51
C ASN A 263 0.19 5.27 9.23
N ASP A 264 0.73 5.03 8.03
CA ASP A 264 0.29 5.74 6.79
C ASP A 264 -0.56 4.89 5.83
N LEU A 265 -1.02 3.73 6.28
CA LEU A 265 -1.75 2.73 5.49
C LEU A 265 -3.13 3.24 4.99
N LYS A 266 -3.80 4.16 5.69
CA LYS A 266 -5.20 4.57 5.42
C LYS A 266 -5.40 5.46 4.18
N LYS A 267 -4.34 6.09 3.65
CA LYS A 267 -4.40 6.91 2.42
C LYS A 267 -4.33 6.09 1.12
N SER A 268 -4.01 4.79 1.19
CA SER A 268 -3.45 4.07 0.05
C SER A 268 -4.42 3.75 -1.11
N LEU A 269 -5.70 3.48 -0.84
CA LEU A 269 -6.64 3.12 -1.91
C LEU A 269 -7.16 4.34 -2.67
N ALA A 270 -7.56 5.39 -1.93
CA ALA A 270 -8.04 6.64 -2.53
C ALA A 270 -6.92 7.29 -3.36
N GLU A 271 -5.73 7.43 -2.79
CA GLU A 271 -4.55 7.95 -3.46
C GLU A 271 -4.13 7.05 -4.64
N GLY A 272 -4.18 5.72 -4.45
CA GLY A 272 -3.87 4.74 -5.48
C GLY A 272 -4.80 4.79 -6.70
N ILE A 273 -6.10 5.03 -6.53
CA ILE A 273 -7.05 5.08 -7.66
C ILE A 273 -7.21 6.50 -8.21
N GLU A 274 -7.26 7.54 -7.37
CA GLU A 274 -7.43 8.92 -7.86
C GLU A 274 -6.21 9.44 -8.63
N ASN A 275 -5.01 9.03 -8.21
CA ASN A 275 -3.77 9.36 -8.90
C ASN A 275 -3.38 8.33 -9.96
N ALA A 276 -4.21 7.29 -10.17
CA ALA A 276 -4.02 6.42 -11.33
C ALA A 276 -4.31 7.18 -12.63
N ALA A 277 -3.46 6.99 -13.64
CA ALA A 277 -3.80 7.25 -15.03
C ALA A 277 -4.58 6.07 -15.63
N VAL A 278 -4.34 4.86 -15.12
CA VAL A 278 -5.03 3.64 -15.51
C VAL A 278 -4.94 2.59 -14.39
N VAL A 279 -6.00 1.80 -14.24
CA VAL A 279 -6.09 0.68 -13.30
C VAL A 279 -6.08 -0.62 -14.10
N CYS A 280 -5.02 -1.42 -13.94
CA CYS A 280 -4.86 -2.73 -14.55
C CYS A 280 -5.35 -3.81 -13.59
N CYS A 281 -6.45 -4.48 -13.94
CA CYS A 281 -7.11 -5.45 -13.10
C CYS A 281 -6.80 -6.88 -13.58
N PHE A 282 -5.98 -7.61 -12.84
CA PHE A 282 -5.60 -8.99 -13.17
C PHE A 282 -6.67 -9.98 -12.66
N MET A 283 -7.57 -10.36 -13.56
CA MET A 283 -8.81 -11.06 -13.25
C MET A 283 -8.67 -12.58 -13.30
N THR A 284 -9.27 -13.21 -12.29
CA THR A 284 -9.42 -14.66 -12.09
C THR A 284 -10.77 -14.93 -11.38
N PRO A 285 -11.22 -16.20 -11.26
CA PRO A 285 -12.37 -16.53 -10.42
C PRO A 285 -12.25 -16.04 -8.96
N ASP A 286 -11.03 -16.01 -8.41
CA ASP A 286 -10.80 -15.54 -7.04
C ASP A 286 -10.80 -14.01 -6.96
N TYR A 287 -10.36 -13.31 -8.00
CA TYR A 287 -10.57 -11.86 -8.13
C TYR A 287 -12.06 -11.48 -8.05
N GLU A 288 -12.95 -12.26 -8.68
CA GLU A 288 -14.40 -12.01 -8.61
C GLU A 288 -15.00 -12.26 -7.23
N LYS A 289 -14.43 -13.20 -6.45
CA LYS A 289 -14.84 -13.50 -5.08
C LYS A 289 -14.21 -12.55 -4.04
N SER A 290 -13.10 -11.91 -4.40
CA SER A 290 -12.37 -11.02 -3.50
C SER A 290 -13.13 -9.72 -3.32
N TYR A 291 -13.60 -9.52 -2.08
CA TYR A 291 -14.27 -8.29 -1.66
C TYR A 291 -13.37 -7.06 -1.90
N PHE A 292 -12.06 -7.18 -1.67
CA PHE A 292 -11.12 -6.09 -1.89
C PHE A 292 -10.99 -5.71 -3.36
N CYS A 293 -10.86 -6.69 -4.25
CA CYS A 293 -10.82 -6.47 -5.70
C CYS A 293 -12.13 -5.85 -6.21
N GLN A 294 -13.27 -6.31 -5.68
CA GLN A 294 -14.57 -5.74 -5.98
C GLN A 294 -14.63 -4.25 -5.65
N LEU A 295 -14.15 -3.86 -4.47
CA LEU A 295 -14.13 -2.48 -4.03
C LEU A 295 -13.18 -1.60 -4.85
N GLU A 296 -11.97 -2.07 -5.11
CA GLU A 296 -10.99 -1.36 -5.94
C GLU A 296 -11.57 -1.04 -7.33
N LEU A 297 -12.15 -2.05 -7.99
CA LEU A 297 -12.66 -1.89 -9.34
C LEU A 297 -13.96 -1.05 -9.39
N GLN A 298 -14.88 -1.24 -8.44
CA GLN A 298 -16.05 -0.37 -8.32
C GLN A 298 -15.65 1.08 -8.04
N TYR A 299 -14.58 1.31 -7.28
CA TYR A 299 -14.09 2.66 -7.01
C TYR A 299 -13.51 3.31 -8.27
N ALA A 300 -12.64 2.59 -8.98
CA ALA A 300 -12.09 3.04 -10.25
C ALA A 300 -13.21 3.40 -11.24
N GLN A 301 -14.25 2.57 -11.35
CA GLN A 301 -15.40 2.84 -12.21
C GLN A 301 -16.16 4.12 -11.80
N LYS A 302 -16.45 4.31 -10.51
CA LYS A 302 -17.17 5.49 -10.00
C LYS A 302 -16.39 6.79 -10.23
N ARG A 303 -15.06 6.75 -10.09
CA ARG A 303 -14.16 7.89 -10.38
C ARG A 303 -13.88 8.05 -11.88
N GLN A 304 -14.52 7.26 -12.74
CA GLN A 304 -14.32 7.25 -14.18
C GLN A 304 -12.85 7.05 -14.56
N GLN A 305 -12.11 6.29 -13.73
CA GLN A 305 -10.75 5.91 -14.05
C GLN A 305 -10.72 4.94 -15.21
N ARG A 306 -9.69 5.06 -16.05
CA ARG A 306 -9.47 4.13 -17.15
C ARG A 306 -9.14 2.75 -16.57
N ILE A 307 -9.88 1.72 -16.99
CA ILE A 307 -9.68 0.35 -16.54
C ILE A 307 -9.19 -0.51 -17.71
N ILE A 308 -8.15 -1.31 -17.48
CA ILE A 308 -7.69 -2.35 -18.41
C ILE A 308 -7.87 -3.71 -17.72
N PRO A 309 -8.84 -4.53 -18.16
CA PRO A 309 -8.95 -5.92 -17.72
C PRO A 309 -7.77 -6.75 -18.26
N CYS A 310 -7.08 -7.48 -17.38
CA CYS A 310 -6.00 -8.40 -17.71
C CYS A 310 -6.41 -9.82 -17.29
N MET A 311 -6.75 -10.69 -18.25
CA MET A 311 -7.28 -12.03 -17.94
C MET A 311 -6.14 -13.00 -17.65
N LEU A 312 -5.96 -13.40 -16.38
CA LEU A 312 -4.97 -14.42 -16.00
C LEU A 312 -5.47 -15.85 -16.25
N THR A 313 -6.78 -16.03 -16.39
CA THR A 313 -7.43 -17.30 -16.71
C THR A 313 -7.86 -17.33 -18.17
N ASP A 314 -7.86 -18.52 -18.79
CA ASP A 314 -8.40 -18.70 -20.14
C ASP A 314 -9.89 -18.33 -20.19
N LEU A 315 -10.24 -17.43 -21.12
CA LEU A 315 -11.60 -16.94 -21.38
C LEU A 315 -12.58 -18.04 -21.84
N ASN A 316 -12.06 -19.17 -22.33
CA ASN A 316 -12.88 -20.34 -22.66
C ASN A 316 -13.24 -21.15 -21.42
N VAL A 317 -12.45 -21.06 -20.35
CA VAL A 317 -12.64 -21.80 -19.10
C VAL A 317 -13.49 -20.99 -18.12
N TRP A 318 -13.20 -19.70 -17.98
CA TRP A 318 -13.91 -18.82 -17.07
C TRP A 318 -14.14 -17.46 -17.71
N LYS A 319 -15.33 -16.90 -17.46
CA LYS A 319 -15.70 -15.55 -17.87
C LYS A 319 -16.24 -14.81 -16.64
N PRO A 320 -15.95 -13.51 -16.51
CA PRO A 320 -16.54 -12.68 -15.47
C PRO A 320 -18.06 -12.86 -15.39
N SER A 321 -18.58 -13.02 -14.17
CA SER A 321 -20.01 -13.08 -13.89
C SER A 321 -20.46 -11.94 -12.97
N ASN A 322 -21.74 -11.93 -12.60
CA ASN A 322 -22.33 -11.01 -11.61
C ASN A 322 -21.87 -9.54 -11.74
N TRP A 323 -21.24 -9.02 -10.69
CA TRP A 323 -20.78 -7.64 -10.60
C TRP A 323 -19.62 -7.36 -11.57
N LEU A 324 -18.69 -8.31 -11.74
CA LEU A 324 -17.49 -8.11 -12.55
C LEU A 324 -17.86 -8.01 -14.04
N LYS A 325 -18.83 -8.80 -14.49
CA LYS A 325 -19.35 -8.73 -15.86
C LYS A 325 -20.00 -7.37 -16.15
N LEU A 326 -20.74 -6.81 -15.21
CA LEU A 326 -21.44 -5.54 -15.39
C LEU A 326 -20.45 -4.39 -15.63
N ILE A 327 -19.28 -4.44 -14.99
CA ILE A 327 -18.22 -3.43 -15.12
C ILE A 327 -17.38 -3.66 -16.38
N THR A 328 -17.10 -4.92 -16.72
CA THR A 328 -16.08 -5.26 -17.73
C THR A 328 -16.63 -5.58 -19.11
N LYS A 329 -17.95 -5.74 -19.29
CA LYS A 329 -18.59 -6.16 -20.54
C LYS A 329 -18.20 -5.34 -21.78
N ASP A 330 -17.96 -4.04 -21.61
CA ASP A 330 -17.67 -3.10 -22.71
C ASP A 330 -16.17 -2.75 -22.80
N LEU A 331 -15.34 -3.39 -21.96
CA LEU A 331 -13.91 -3.14 -21.90
C LEU A 331 -13.14 -4.19 -22.72
N VAL A 332 -12.13 -3.72 -23.47
CA VAL A 332 -11.23 -4.60 -24.20
C VAL A 332 -10.20 -5.20 -23.24
N SER A 333 -10.30 -6.50 -23.01
CA SER A 333 -9.39 -7.24 -22.14
C SER A 333 -8.08 -7.62 -22.82
N ILE A 334 -6.99 -7.63 -22.06
CA ILE A 334 -5.71 -8.19 -22.48
C ILE A 334 -5.57 -9.59 -21.94
N ASP A 335 -5.11 -10.48 -22.80
CA ASP A 335 -4.91 -11.87 -22.46
C ASP A 335 -3.56 -12.12 -21.76
N PHE A 336 -3.63 -12.59 -20.51
CA PHE A 336 -2.51 -12.98 -19.66
C PHE A 336 -2.53 -14.48 -19.25
N HIS A 337 -3.33 -15.34 -19.89
CA HIS A 337 -3.25 -16.79 -19.64
C HIS A 337 -1.88 -17.37 -20.09
N ASN A 338 -1.43 -18.47 -19.49
CA ASN A 338 -0.18 -19.18 -19.86
C ASN A 338 1.09 -18.29 -19.86
N VAL A 339 1.34 -17.58 -18.77
CA VAL A 339 2.52 -16.69 -18.62
C VAL A 339 3.68 -17.32 -17.84
N SER A 340 3.77 -18.65 -17.79
CA SER A 340 4.85 -19.36 -17.09
C SER A 340 6.22 -19.20 -17.76
N GLU A 341 6.25 -19.02 -19.08
CA GLU A 341 7.49 -18.82 -19.84
C GLU A 341 7.88 -17.33 -19.88
N PRO A 342 9.15 -16.95 -19.57
CA PRO A 342 9.60 -15.55 -19.54
C PRO A 342 9.39 -14.78 -20.86
N SER A 343 9.66 -15.41 -22.00
CA SER A 343 9.50 -14.79 -23.32
C SER A 343 8.03 -14.49 -23.64
N VAL A 344 7.12 -15.40 -23.27
CA VAL A 344 5.66 -15.22 -23.42
C VAL A 344 5.15 -14.13 -22.49
N MET A 345 5.64 -14.12 -21.24
CA MET A 345 5.33 -13.07 -20.26
C MET A 345 5.75 -11.70 -20.80
N GLN A 346 6.99 -11.55 -21.27
CA GLN A 346 7.50 -10.30 -21.83
C GLN A 346 6.64 -9.81 -23.00
N ARG A 347 6.33 -10.68 -23.97
CA ARG A 347 5.47 -10.31 -25.12
C ARG A 347 4.07 -9.82 -24.67
N LYS A 348 3.50 -10.43 -23.63
CA LYS A 348 2.19 -10.02 -23.08
C LYS A 348 2.30 -8.71 -22.30
N VAL A 349 3.39 -8.48 -21.57
CA VAL A 349 3.67 -7.20 -20.90
C VAL A 349 3.87 -6.07 -21.91
N GLU A 350 4.57 -6.31 -23.02
CA GLU A 350 4.73 -5.33 -24.11
C GLU A 350 3.37 -4.90 -24.70
N LYS A 351 2.44 -5.86 -24.88
CA LYS A 351 1.05 -5.56 -25.28
C LYS A 351 0.31 -4.72 -24.24
N LEU A 352 0.50 -5.02 -22.96
CA LEU A 352 -0.08 -4.25 -21.87
C LEU A 352 0.48 -2.82 -21.85
N ILE A 353 1.78 -2.65 -22.01
CA ILE A 353 2.41 -1.33 -22.12
C ILE A 353 1.80 -0.58 -23.30
N HIS A 354 1.78 -1.16 -24.49
CA HIS A 354 1.13 -0.52 -25.64
C HIS A 354 -0.31 -0.07 -25.33
N ARG A 355 -1.10 -0.90 -24.64
CA ARG A 355 -2.46 -0.53 -24.26
C ARG A 355 -2.50 0.55 -23.18
N ILE A 356 -1.58 0.56 -22.23
CA ILE A 356 -1.42 1.64 -21.25
C ILE A 356 -1.11 2.95 -22.00
N GLU A 357 -0.23 2.89 -23.01
CA GLU A 357 0.23 4.05 -23.76
C GLU A 357 -0.77 4.61 -24.77
N ASP A 358 -1.61 3.74 -25.30
CA ASP A 358 -2.66 4.08 -26.26
C ASP A 358 -3.69 5.00 -25.61
N GLN A 359 -3.64 6.31 -25.89
CA GLN A 359 -4.67 7.24 -25.44
C GLN A 359 -5.94 7.03 -26.27
N PRO A 360 -7.13 6.86 -25.64
CA PRO A 360 -8.36 6.80 -26.41
C PRO A 360 -8.55 8.11 -27.19
N SER A 361 -8.68 8.00 -28.51
CA SER A 361 -9.19 9.07 -29.34
C SER A 361 -10.63 9.32 -28.90
N THR A 362 -10.88 10.47 -28.29
CA THR A 362 -12.13 10.91 -27.63
C THR A 362 -12.53 10.16 -26.35
N PRO A 363 -12.94 10.89 -25.29
CA PRO A 363 -13.62 10.26 -24.17
C PRO A 363 -14.96 9.73 -24.67
N HIS A 364 -15.06 8.41 -24.85
CA HIS A 364 -16.37 7.76 -24.93
C HIS A 364 -17.04 7.91 -23.56
N PHE A 365 -17.80 9.00 -23.42
CA PHE A 365 -18.76 9.18 -22.36
C PHE A 365 -19.81 8.08 -22.46
N ILE A 366 -19.56 6.97 -21.77
CA ILE A 366 -20.60 6.00 -21.46
C ILE A 366 -21.41 6.61 -20.32
N SER A 367 -22.48 7.32 -20.70
CA SER A 367 -23.64 7.52 -19.85
C SER A 367 -24.30 6.16 -19.64
N SER A 368 -23.83 5.40 -18.64
CA SER A 368 -24.63 4.32 -18.07
C SER A 368 -25.23 4.82 -16.78
N GLN A 369 -26.56 4.79 -16.72
CA GLN A 369 -27.41 5.16 -15.60
C GLN A 369 -26.73 4.86 -14.26
N VAL A 370 -26.36 5.93 -13.59
CA VAL A 370 -25.88 5.96 -12.21
C VAL A 370 -26.96 5.27 -11.37
N ALA A 371 -26.68 4.07 -10.87
CA ALA A 371 -27.42 3.57 -9.72
C ALA A 371 -27.22 4.59 -8.59
N ASP A 372 -28.33 5.12 -8.07
CA ASP A 372 -28.41 6.18 -7.06
C ASP A 372 -27.32 6.10 -5.97
N GLY A 373 -26.75 7.26 -5.57
CA GLY A 373 -25.89 7.37 -4.38
C GLY A 373 -26.64 6.88 -3.14
N PRO A 374 -26.02 6.19 -2.15
CA PRO A 374 -24.97 6.66 -1.21
C PRO A 374 -23.88 5.58 -0.96
N SER A 375 -23.65 4.69 -1.93
CA SER A 375 -23.01 3.40 -1.68
C SER A 375 -21.48 3.40 -1.55
N TYR A 376 -20.71 4.42 -1.97
CA TYR A 376 -19.24 4.29 -2.00
C TYR A 376 -18.53 4.55 -0.66
N LEU A 377 -18.85 5.68 -0.02
CA LEU A 377 -18.20 6.06 1.25
C LEU A 377 -18.42 5.03 2.34
N LEU A 378 -19.62 4.45 2.38
CA LEU A 378 -19.97 3.37 3.29
C LEU A 378 -19.14 2.11 3.02
N GLU A 379 -18.92 1.79 1.75
CA GLU A 379 -18.10 0.65 1.34
C GLU A 379 -16.61 0.86 1.66
N LEU A 380 -16.09 2.10 1.62
CA LEU A 380 -14.76 2.42 2.14
C LEU A 380 -14.64 2.19 3.65
N VAL A 381 -15.67 2.56 4.41
CA VAL A 381 -15.68 2.30 5.86
C VAL A 381 -15.67 0.79 6.12
N LYS A 382 -16.46 0.02 5.36
CA LYS A 382 -16.43 -1.45 5.42
C LYS A 382 -15.05 -2.01 5.07
N TYR A 383 -14.42 -1.51 4.01
CA TYR A 383 -13.05 -1.87 3.62
C TYR A 383 -12.08 -1.68 4.78
N GLU A 384 -12.09 -0.50 5.40
CA GLU A 384 -11.19 -0.18 6.50
C GLU A 384 -11.44 -1.07 7.72
N TYR A 385 -12.69 -1.44 8.00
CA TYR A 385 -13.00 -2.38 9.09
C TYR A 385 -12.51 -3.79 8.81
N ILE A 386 -12.64 -4.28 7.57
CA ILE A 386 -12.15 -5.61 7.18
C ILE A 386 -10.62 -5.62 7.12
N ARG A 387 -10.00 -4.57 6.61
CA ARG A 387 -8.54 -4.45 6.58
C ARG A 387 -7.94 -4.42 7.97
N ASN A 388 -8.56 -3.69 8.89
CA ASN A 388 -8.15 -3.60 10.28
C ASN A 388 -8.76 -4.74 11.13
N SER A 389 -9.06 -5.90 10.53
CA SER A 389 -9.66 -7.06 11.21
C SER A 389 -8.63 -7.99 11.87
N ARG A 390 -7.36 -7.60 11.99
CA ARG A 390 -6.37 -8.43 12.69
C ARG A 390 -6.14 -7.95 14.12
N ILE A 391 -6.04 -8.88 15.06
CA ILE A 391 -5.64 -8.61 16.45
C ILE A 391 -4.16 -8.91 16.57
N GLU A 392 -3.39 -7.88 16.92
CA GLU A 392 -1.96 -8.01 17.24
C GLU A 392 -1.79 -8.71 18.59
N ARG A 393 -0.80 -9.61 18.67
CA ARG A 393 -0.45 -10.24 19.95
C ARG A 393 0.24 -9.22 20.83
N PHE A 394 -0.23 -9.09 22.07
CA PHE A 394 0.24 -8.04 22.99
C PHE A 394 1.77 -8.04 23.18
N MET A 395 2.37 -9.22 23.30
CA MET A 395 3.83 -9.37 23.54
C MET A 395 4.66 -9.54 22.27
N ASN A 396 4.02 -9.68 21.11
CA ASN A 396 4.69 -9.78 19.82
C ASN A 396 3.81 -9.19 18.70
N PRO A 397 3.76 -7.85 18.56
CA PRO A 397 2.87 -7.19 17.59
C PRO A 397 3.14 -7.58 16.13
N ALA A 398 4.34 -8.09 15.80
CA ALA A 398 4.65 -8.62 14.47
C ALA A 398 3.85 -9.91 14.15
N LYS A 399 3.35 -10.61 15.16
CA LYS A 399 2.39 -11.70 15.01
C LYS A 399 0.99 -11.18 15.30
N SER A 400 0.06 -11.47 14.39
CA SER A 400 -1.35 -11.11 14.53
C SER A 400 -2.23 -12.26 14.04
N PHE A 401 -3.48 -12.31 14.51
CA PHE A 401 -4.46 -13.31 14.10
C PHE A 401 -5.77 -12.64 13.64
N PRO A 402 -6.55 -13.29 12.75
CA PRO A 402 -7.85 -12.78 12.31
C PRO A 402 -8.85 -12.60 13.47
N ILE A 403 -9.60 -11.48 13.51
CA ILE A 403 -10.58 -11.15 14.57
C ILE A 403 -11.74 -12.16 14.65
N GLU A 404 -12.00 -12.89 13.58
CA GLU A 404 -12.97 -14.00 13.50
C GLU A 404 -12.62 -15.12 14.48
N GLN A 405 -11.35 -15.26 14.80
CA GLN A 405 -10.83 -16.23 15.76
C GLN A 405 -10.87 -15.69 17.20
N SER A 406 -11.34 -14.44 17.41
CA SER A 406 -11.54 -13.87 18.73
C SER A 406 -12.81 -14.44 19.38
N TYR A 407 -12.70 -14.89 20.63
CA TYR A 407 -13.85 -15.35 21.40
C TYR A 407 -14.49 -14.20 22.16
N ILE A 408 -15.72 -13.84 21.78
CA ILE A 408 -16.52 -12.82 22.43
C ILE A 408 -17.76 -13.48 23.00
N ASN A 409 -17.83 -13.56 24.32
CA ASN A 409 -18.99 -14.09 25.04
C ASN A 409 -19.74 -12.93 25.71
N LEU A 410 -21.03 -12.84 25.43
CA LEU A 410 -21.92 -11.84 26.00
C LEU A 410 -22.98 -12.53 26.87
N ALA A 411 -23.37 -11.84 27.94
CA ALA A 411 -24.52 -12.22 28.73
C ALA A 411 -25.38 -11.03 29.13
N ILE A 412 -26.66 -11.28 29.35
CA ILE A 412 -27.62 -10.30 29.87
C ILE A 412 -27.42 -10.14 31.38
N VAL A 413 -27.37 -8.90 31.84
CA VAL A 413 -27.33 -8.58 33.28
C VAL A 413 -28.69 -8.09 33.76
N GLN A 414 -29.21 -8.70 34.82
CA GLN A 414 -30.44 -8.22 35.46
C GLN A 414 -30.13 -6.99 36.33
N THR A 415 -30.90 -5.91 36.13
CA THR A 415 -30.65 -4.58 36.72
C THR A 415 -30.61 -4.56 38.25
N LYS A 416 -31.32 -5.49 38.92
CA LYS A 416 -31.33 -5.61 40.39
C LYS A 416 -30.00 -6.16 40.94
N ASP A 417 -29.47 -7.20 40.32
CA ASP A 417 -28.20 -7.83 40.72
C ASP A 417 -27.02 -6.87 40.54
N GLN A 418 -27.09 -6.02 39.52
CA GLN A 418 -26.09 -4.99 39.23
C GLN A 418 -26.04 -3.92 40.33
N GLN A 419 -27.20 -3.40 40.77
CA GLN A 419 -27.27 -2.38 41.82
C GLN A 419 -26.77 -2.90 43.18
N GLU A 420 -27.04 -4.16 43.50
CA GLU A 420 -26.50 -4.80 44.71
C GLU A 420 -24.99 -4.99 44.64
N LYS A 421 -24.46 -5.38 43.47
CA LYS A 421 -23.01 -5.53 43.24
C LYS A 421 -22.28 -4.20 43.29
N GLU A 422 -22.83 -3.14 42.70
CA GLU A 422 -22.25 -1.80 42.72
C GLU A 422 -22.22 -1.19 44.13
N LYS A 423 -23.25 -1.48 44.95
CA LYS A 423 -23.27 -1.07 46.37
C LYS A 423 -22.18 -1.78 47.16
N LYS A 424 -22.06 -3.11 47.01
CA LYS A 424 -21.00 -3.91 47.66
C LYS A 424 -19.58 -3.49 47.25
N LEU A 425 -19.38 -3.14 45.97
CA LEU A 425 -18.08 -2.73 45.43
C LEU A 425 -17.67 -1.30 45.85
N ARG A 426 -18.62 -0.38 46.02
CA ARG A 426 -18.34 0.97 46.54
C ARG A 426 -17.91 0.96 48.01
N ASP A 427 -18.41 -0.01 48.78
CA ASP A 427 -18.12 -0.13 50.22
C ASP A 427 -16.77 -0.85 50.50
N SER A 428 -16.15 -1.47 49.49
CA SER A 428 -14.93 -2.27 49.63
C SER A 428 -13.65 -1.44 49.36
N GLN A 429 -13.11 -0.77 50.38
CA GLN A 429 -11.74 -0.22 50.34
C GLN A 429 -10.75 -1.25 50.94
N HIS A 430 -10.19 -2.13 50.11
CA HIS A 430 -8.83 -2.72 50.20
C HIS A 430 -8.69 -4.02 49.38
N ASN A 431 -7.43 -4.36 49.10
CA ASN A 431 -6.89 -5.30 48.09
C ASN A 431 -7.40 -6.77 48.11
N ASP A 432 -8.25 -7.16 49.05
CA ASP A 432 -8.75 -8.55 49.18
C ASP A 432 -10.05 -8.85 48.43
N ALA A 433 -10.70 -7.84 47.83
CA ALA A 433 -11.91 -7.99 47.00
C ALA A 433 -11.70 -8.82 45.71
N THR A 434 -10.46 -9.19 45.41
CA THR A 434 -10.10 -9.95 44.21
C THR A 434 -10.58 -11.40 44.30
N ILE A 435 -10.66 -12.00 45.50
CA ILE A 435 -10.90 -13.44 45.68
C ILE A 435 -12.40 -13.79 45.75
N GLU A 436 -13.22 -13.04 46.51
CA GLU A 436 -14.69 -13.27 46.58
C GLU A 436 -15.44 -12.89 45.28
N ALA A 437 -14.79 -12.16 44.37
CA ALA A 437 -15.36 -11.77 43.08
C ALA A 437 -15.23 -12.84 41.98
N PHE A 438 -14.37 -13.86 42.15
CA PHE A 438 -14.19 -14.94 41.17
C PHE A 438 -15.24 -16.05 41.30
N GLU A 439 -15.69 -16.37 42.52
CA GLU A 439 -16.69 -17.44 42.73
C GLU A 439 -18.15 -16.96 42.51
N ASN A 440 -18.43 -15.67 42.62
CA ASN A 440 -19.77 -15.10 42.40
C ASN A 440 -20.11 -14.83 40.90
N ILE A 441 -19.37 -15.45 39.98
CA ILE A 441 -19.55 -15.30 38.51
C ILE A 441 -20.83 -15.98 38.01
N HIS A 442 -21.45 -16.86 38.78
CA HIS A 442 -22.71 -17.54 38.41
C HIS A 442 -23.95 -16.99 39.14
N GLY A 443 -24.19 -15.69 39.06
CA GLY A 443 -25.60 -15.27 38.92
C GLY A 443 -26.17 -15.89 37.64
N THR A 444 -27.49 -16.10 37.53
CA THR A 444 -28.15 -16.62 36.32
C THR A 444 -28.03 -15.63 35.15
N LYS A 445 -26.83 -15.56 34.58
CA LYS A 445 -26.50 -14.81 33.36
C LYS A 445 -26.98 -15.63 32.19
N THR A 446 -27.80 -15.03 31.34
CA THR A 446 -28.29 -15.68 30.11
C THR A 446 -27.34 -15.30 28.97
N PRO A 447 -26.64 -16.26 28.35
CA PRO A 447 -25.79 -16.00 27.19
C PRO A 447 -26.60 -15.39 26.05
N ILE A 448 -25.99 -14.50 25.27
CA ILE A 448 -26.61 -13.87 24.11
C ILE A 448 -25.60 -13.79 22.96
N ASP A 449 -26.05 -14.12 21.75
CA ASP A 449 -25.24 -13.91 20.55
C ASP A 449 -25.22 -12.42 20.16
N VAL A 450 -24.12 -11.94 19.59
CA VAL A 450 -23.99 -10.56 19.10
C VAL A 450 -25.16 -10.17 18.21
N LYS A 451 -25.59 -11.06 17.31
CA LYS A 451 -26.73 -10.85 16.38
C LYS A 451 -28.03 -10.56 17.10
N GLU A 452 -28.16 -11.05 18.33
CA GLU A 452 -29.38 -11.00 19.13
C GLU A 452 -29.42 -9.86 20.13
N ILE A 453 -28.34 -9.08 20.29
CA ILE A 453 -28.24 -7.94 21.22
C ILE A 453 -29.51 -7.07 21.19
N PHE A 454 -29.98 -6.74 19.98
CA PHE A 454 -31.14 -5.86 19.79
C PHE A 454 -32.50 -6.52 20.03
N LYS A 455 -32.60 -7.85 20.12
CA LYS A 455 -33.87 -8.53 20.47
C LYS A 455 -34.38 -8.15 21.86
N THR A 456 -33.47 -7.73 22.74
CA THR A 456 -33.78 -7.28 24.10
C THR A 456 -34.31 -5.84 24.17
N CYS A 457 -34.15 -5.06 23.08
CA CYS A 457 -34.66 -3.70 22.99
C CYS A 457 -36.19 -3.74 22.71
N LYS A 458 -36.99 -3.24 23.65
CA LYS A 458 -38.46 -3.21 23.53
C LYS A 458 -38.98 -2.03 22.70
N ASP A 459 -38.19 -0.97 22.56
CA ASP A 459 -38.53 0.24 21.82
C ASP A 459 -37.89 0.21 20.43
N LYS A 460 -38.36 1.08 19.52
CA LYS A 460 -37.69 1.33 18.24
C LYS A 460 -36.26 1.84 18.43
N ARG A 461 -35.97 2.50 19.56
CA ARG A 461 -34.62 2.93 19.92
C ARG A 461 -33.77 1.74 20.36
N ARG A 462 -32.54 1.70 19.86
CA ARG A 462 -31.58 0.60 20.12
C ARG A 462 -30.40 1.13 20.91
N ASN A 463 -30.63 1.37 22.20
CA ASN A 463 -29.65 1.97 23.11
C ASN A 463 -29.19 0.91 24.11
N VAL A 464 -27.97 0.40 23.90
CA VAL A 464 -27.42 -0.71 24.67
C VAL A 464 -26.15 -0.27 25.38
N LEU A 465 -26.04 -0.61 26.67
CA LEU A 465 -24.82 -0.41 27.44
C LEU A 465 -24.17 -1.78 27.68
N VAL A 466 -22.91 -1.91 27.27
CA VAL A 466 -22.13 -3.14 27.39
C VAL A 466 -21.01 -2.92 28.39
N PHE A 467 -21.10 -3.65 29.49
CA PHE A 467 -20.11 -3.62 30.56
C PHE A 467 -19.00 -4.62 30.34
N GLY A 468 -17.81 -4.26 30.84
CA GLY A 468 -16.69 -5.17 30.89
C GLY A 468 -15.58 -4.65 31.77
N ARG A 469 -14.95 -5.56 32.54
CA ARG A 469 -13.75 -5.24 33.32
C ARG A 469 -12.57 -4.83 32.42
N ALA A 470 -11.50 -4.33 33.03
CA ALA A 470 -10.27 -4.05 32.30
C ALA A 470 -9.74 -5.34 31.63
N GLY A 471 -9.24 -5.24 30.40
CA GLY A 471 -8.65 -6.38 29.69
C GLY A 471 -9.63 -7.44 29.16
N ILE A 472 -10.95 -7.32 29.43
CA ILE A 472 -11.93 -8.33 29.03
C ILE A 472 -12.24 -8.37 27.52
N GLY A 473 -11.81 -7.35 26.77
CA GLY A 473 -12.02 -7.26 25.32
C GLY A 473 -13.13 -6.31 24.87
N LYS A 474 -13.47 -5.24 25.61
CA LYS A 474 -14.47 -4.23 25.19
C LYS A 474 -14.20 -3.63 23.81
N SER A 475 -12.98 -3.12 23.57
CA SER A 475 -12.59 -2.58 22.27
C SER A 475 -12.54 -3.66 21.18
N THR A 476 -12.15 -4.89 21.54
CA THR A 476 -12.17 -6.04 20.63
C THR A 476 -13.60 -6.38 20.20
N PHE A 477 -14.55 -6.34 21.13
CA PHE A 477 -15.97 -6.49 20.85
C PHE A 477 -16.47 -5.42 19.88
N CYS A 478 -16.08 -4.16 20.07
CA CYS A 478 -16.44 -3.09 19.14
C CYS A 478 -15.90 -3.33 17.73
N ARG A 479 -14.62 -3.72 17.63
CA ARG A 479 -13.97 -4.05 16.35
C ARG A 479 -14.63 -5.26 15.67
N TYR A 480 -15.04 -6.26 16.44
CA TYR A 480 -15.70 -7.46 15.93
C TYR A 480 -17.09 -7.16 15.36
N ILE A 481 -17.86 -6.27 16.00
CA ILE A 481 -19.14 -5.80 15.47
C ILE A 481 -18.96 -5.16 14.09
N VAL A 482 -18.04 -4.20 13.98
CA VAL A 482 -17.88 -3.48 12.71
C VAL A 482 -17.31 -4.37 11.61
N TYR A 483 -16.46 -5.33 11.97
CA TYR A 483 -16.00 -6.37 11.05
C TYR A 483 -17.15 -7.25 10.54
N GLN A 484 -18.01 -7.76 11.45
CA GLN A 484 -19.13 -8.61 11.06
C GLN A 484 -20.15 -7.85 10.20
N TRP A 485 -20.38 -6.57 10.48
CA TRP A 485 -21.24 -5.74 9.64
C TRP A 485 -20.61 -5.47 8.27
N ALA A 486 -19.32 -5.16 8.24
CA ALA A 486 -18.60 -4.90 6.99
C ALA A 486 -18.56 -6.13 6.06
N THR A 487 -18.48 -7.34 6.63
CA THR A 487 -18.53 -8.60 5.88
C THR A 487 -19.94 -9.07 5.52
N GLY A 488 -20.98 -8.30 5.86
CA GLY A 488 -22.36 -8.63 5.53
C GLY A 488 -23.06 -9.59 6.49
N ILE A 489 -22.42 -9.97 7.60
CA ILE A 489 -22.91 -11.01 8.52
C ILE A 489 -24.02 -10.48 9.43
N ILE A 490 -23.90 -9.25 9.91
CA ILE A 490 -24.86 -8.65 10.87
C ILE A 490 -25.37 -7.29 10.42
N TRP A 491 -26.59 -6.99 10.84
CA TRP A 491 -27.22 -5.67 10.85
C TRP A 491 -27.11 -4.85 9.56
N GLN A 492 -27.36 -5.49 8.40
CA GLN A 492 -27.36 -4.83 7.10
C GLN A 492 -28.52 -3.83 6.92
N GLU A 493 -29.45 -3.72 7.88
CA GLU A 493 -30.42 -2.63 7.91
C GLU A 493 -29.79 -1.25 8.20
N TYR A 494 -28.56 -1.22 8.74
CA TYR A 494 -27.80 0.01 8.92
C TYR A 494 -26.88 0.26 7.72
N GLU A 495 -26.98 1.47 7.17
CA GLU A 495 -26.10 1.96 6.11
C GLU A 495 -24.69 2.21 6.63
N LEU A 496 -24.56 2.56 7.93
CA LEU A 496 -23.28 2.80 8.59
C LEU A 496 -23.31 2.31 10.03
N ILE A 497 -22.27 1.59 10.45
CA ILE A 497 -21.90 1.46 11.86
C ILE A 497 -20.68 2.33 12.12
N ALA A 498 -20.86 3.40 12.90
CA ALA A 498 -19.81 4.37 13.20
C ALA A 498 -19.10 4.00 14.50
N LEU A 499 -17.90 3.43 14.41
CA LEU A 499 -17.03 3.16 15.56
C LEU A 499 -16.28 4.42 16.01
N ILE A 500 -16.62 4.92 17.19
CA ILE A 500 -16.04 6.11 17.80
C ILE A 500 -15.31 5.72 19.10
N PRO A 501 -13.97 5.63 19.10
CA PRO A 501 -13.20 5.46 20.32
C PRO A 501 -13.32 6.73 21.17
N LEU A 502 -14.00 6.69 22.31
CA LEU A 502 -14.30 7.89 23.08
C LEU A 502 -13.05 8.60 23.61
N ARG A 503 -11.94 7.87 23.87
CA ARG A 503 -10.62 8.47 24.14
C ARG A 503 -10.08 9.38 23.04
N SER A 504 -10.62 9.35 21.82
CA SER A 504 -10.18 10.24 20.74
C SER A 504 -10.69 11.67 20.90
N LEU A 505 -11.72 11.88 21.73
CA LEU A 505 -12.39 13.16 21.90
C LEU A 505 -11.59 14.09 22.85
N THR A 506 -10.33 14.35 22.50
CA THR A 506 -9.40 15.20 23.24
C THR A 506 -9.36 16.62 22.67
N ALA A 507 -8.87 17.58 23.46
CA ALA A 507 -8.70 18.96 23.01
C ALA A 507 -7.70 19.10 21.85
N ASP A 508 -6.67 18.24 21.80
CA ASP A 508 -5.68 18.25 20.72
C ASP A 508 -6.29 17.80 19.39
N ARG A 509 -7.13 16.75 19.43
CA ARG A 509 -7.82 16.26 18.23
C ARG A 509 -9.01 17.14 17.87
N TYR A 510 -9.65 17.81 18.82
CA TYR A 510 -10.80 18.68 18.58
C TYR A 510 -10.48 20.06 19.19
N PRO A 511 -9.73 20.93 18.50
CA PRO A 511 -9.38 22.24 19.02
C PRO A 511 -10.61 23.13 19.24
N ILE A 512 -10.46 24.18 20.05
CA ILE A 512 -11.53 25.15 20.31
C ILE A 512 -11.90 25.87 19.00
N LEU A 513 -13.19 25.90 18.67
CA LEU A 513 -13.71 26.57 17.49
C LEU A 513 -13.96 28.07 17.74
N PRO A 514 -14.05 28.90 16.68
CA PRO A 514 -14.43 30.30 16.81
C PRO A 514 -15.77 30.50 17.54
N ALA A 515 -15.94 31.68 18.16
CA ALA A 515 -17.12 32.00 18.94
C ALA A 515 -18.43 31.76 18.14
N GLY A 516 -19.31 30.92 18.69
CA GLY A 516 -20.60 30.55 18.08
C GLY A 516 -20.59 29.23 17.29
N ALA A 517 -19.42 28.66 16.98
CA ALA A 517 -19.29 27.36 16.32
C ALA A 517 -19.23 26.21 17.34
N ASN A 518 -19.83 25.06 17.01
CA ASN A 518 -19.79 23.84 17.80
C ASN A 518 -19.55 22.65 16.88
N TYR A 519 -18.83 21.64 17.39
CA TYR A 519 -18.72 20.36 16.68
C TYR A 519 -20.07 19.66 16.58
N SER A 520 -20.25 18.97 15.47
CA SER A 520 -21.44 18.21 15.10
C SER A 520 -21.12 16.74 14.89
N LEU A 521 -22.16 15.90 14.76
CA LEU A 521 -22.01 14.48 14.43
C LEU A 521 -21.25 14.24 13.12
N ILE A 522 -21.41 15.12 12.12
CA ILE A 522 -20.68 14.98 10.85
C ILE A 522 -19.18 15.20 11.04
N ASP A 523 -18.78 16.13 11.91
CA ASP A 523 -17.36 16.37 12.22
C ASP A 523 -16.70 15.16 12.85
N VAL A 524 -17.44 14.44 13.70
CA VAL A 524 -16.97 13.18 14.30
C VAL A 524 -16.83 12.09 13.25
N LEU A 525 -17.82 11.92 12.36
CA LEU A 525 -17.72 10.94 11.27
C LEU A 525 -16.53 11.24 10.36
N LYS A 526 -16.36 12.50 9.94
CA LYS A 526 -15.21 12.94 9.12
C LYS A 526 -13.89 12.53 9.78
N LYS A 527 -13.78 12.76 11.09
CA LYS A 527 -12.51 12.60 11.81
C LYS A 527 -12.21 11.19 12.24
N GLU A 528 -13.22 10.39 12.60
CA GLU A 528 -13.04 9.05 13.17
C GLU A 528 -13.36 7.92 12.17
N CYS A 529 -14.29 8.13 11.25
CA CYS A 529 -14.69 7.12 10.26
C CYS A 529 -14.10 7.39 8.87
N PHE A 530 -13.97 8.66 8.48
CA PHE A 530 -13.48 9.07 7.15
C PHE A 530 -12.12 9.78 7.21
N SER A 531 -11.27 9.44 8.19
CA SER A 531 -9.95 10.09 8.34
C SER A 531 -9.03 9.95 7.12
N PHE A 532 -9.37 9.06 6.18
CA PHE A 532 -8.67 8.81 4.93
C PHE A 532 -9.05 9.77 3.79
N ASP A 533 -10.21 10.43 3.87
CA ASP A 533 -10.69 11.38 2.86
C ASP A 533 -10.86 12.77 3.50
N PRO A 534 -9.82 13.64 3.40
CA PRO A 534 -9.89 14.99 3.96
C PRO A 534 -10.84 15.92 3.19
N TYR A 535 -11.42 15.50 2.06
CA TYR A 535 -12.22 16.33 1.16
C TYR A 535 -13.57 15.70 0.81
N LEU A 536 -14.29 15.17 1.82
CA LEU A 536 -15.70 14.83 1.67
C LEU A 536 -16.45 15.98 0.99
N SER A 537 -17.07 15.70 -0.16
CA SER A 537 -17.73 16.75 -0.95
C SER A 537 -19.00 17.23 -0.24
N GLU A 538 -19.47 18.45 -0.55
CA GLU A 538 -20.74 18.96 0.01
C GLU A 538 -21.93 18.01 -0.26
N LYS A 539 -21.90 17.30 -1.39
CA LYS A 539 -22.90 16.30 -1.74
C LYS A 539 -22.84 15.09 -0.79
N ASP A 540 -21.64 14.62 -0.48
CA ASP A 540 -21.42 13.50 0.42
C ASP A 540 -21.84 13.82 1.85
N GLU A 541 -21.50 15.03 2.32
CA GLU A 541 -21.92 15.52 3.63
C GLU A 541 -23.44 15.59 3.75
N LYS A 542 -24.11 16.12 2.73
CA LYS A 542 -25.57 16.20 2.71
C LYS A 542 -26.21 14.81 2.74
N GLN A 543 -25.66 13.84 2.00
CA GLN A 543 -26.14 12.47 2.02
C GLN A 543 -25.93 11.78 3.37
N LEU A 544 -24.77 11.95 4.01
CA LEU A 544 -24.53 11.45 5.37
C LEU A 544 -25.49 12.09 6.37
N GLN A 545 -25.78 13.38 6.21
CA GLN A 545 -26.77 14.08 7.02
C GLN A 545 -28.18 13.51 6.86
N GLU A 546 -28.60 13.17 5.65
CA GLU A 546 -29.88 12.49 5.37
C GLU A 546 -29.97 11.13 6.11
N GLN A 547 -28.87 10.39 6.24
CA GLN A 547 -28.85 9.13 6.99
C GLN A 547 -29.06 9.31 8.51
N PHE A 548 -28.68 10.46 9.08
CA PHE A 548 -29.00 10.77 10.48
C PHE A 548 -30.52 10.87 10.69
N TYR A 549 -31.23 11.54 9.78
CA TYR A 549 -32.69 11.71 9.87
C TYR A 549 -33.43 10.37 9.71
N ASN A 550 -32.92 9.50 8.83
CA ASN A 550 -33.53 8.19 8.58
C ASN A 550 -33.19 7.14 9.65
N SER A 551 -32.40 7.49 10.69
CA SER A 551 -31.96 6.58 11.74
C SER A 551 -31.25 5.32 11.18
N ARG A 552 -30.53 5.45 10.06
CA ARG A 552 -29.80 4.35 9.41
C ARG A 552 -28.34 4.22 9.86
N ILE A 553 -27.95 4.96 10.90
CA ILE A 553 -26.60 4.93 11.49
C ILE A 553 -26.67 4.35 12.89
N LEU A 554 -25.85 3.34 13.16
CA LEU A 554 -25.61 2.80 14.50
C LEU A 554 -24.29 3.34 15.04
N TRP A 555 -24.32 3.96 16.22
CA TRP A 555 -23.12 4.52 16.84
C TRP A 555 -22.52 3.54 17.84
N LEU A 556 -21.26 3.18 17.65
CA LEU A 556 -20.52 2.29 18.54
C LEU A 556 -19.49 3.10 19.31
N LEU A 557 -19.83 3.47 20.55
CA LEU A 557 -19.08 4.39 21.39
C LEU A 557 -18.20 3.59 22.36
N ASP A 558 -16.92 3.47 22.05
CA ASP A 558 -15.99 2.60 22.77
C ASP A 558 -15.26 3.34 23.90
N GLY A 559 -15.43 2.89 25.14
CA GLY A 559 -14.64 3.37 26.29
C GLY A 559 -15.20 4.60 26.99
N TYR A 560 -16.47 4.60 27.40
CA TYR A 560 -17.07 5.74 28.12
C TYR A 560 -16.36 6.07 29.43
N ASP A 561 -15.81 5.06 30.12
CA ASP A 561 -15.02 5.24 31.34
C ASP A 561 -13.74 6.08 31.14
N GLU A 562 -13.25 6.19 29.91
CA GLU A 562 -12.02 6.91 29.58
C GLU A 562 -12.23 8.43 29.53
N ILE A 563 -13.46 8.90 29.29
CA ILE A 563 -13.76 10.33 29.17
C ILE A 563 -14.89 10.83 30.05
N GLY A 564 -15.79 9.98 30.55
CA GLY A 564 -17.07 10.38 31.13
C GLY A 564 -16.98 11.44 32.24
N GLN A 565 -15.90 11.44 33.03
CA GLN A 565 -15.67 12.42 34.10
C GLN A 565 -14.82 13.62 33.67
N ASN A 566 -13.97 13.48 32.64
CA ASN A 566 -12.94 14.45 32.25
C ASN A 566 -13.08 14.96 30.81
N VAL A 567 -14.30 15.02 30.27
CA VAL A 567 -14.57 15.54 28.91
C VAL A 567 -14.22 17.03 28.83
N PRO A 568 -13.45 17.49 27.82
CA PRO A 568 -13.24 18.90 27.56
C PRO A 568 -14.56 19.68 27.42
N THR A 569 -14.62 20.89 27.97
CA THR A 569 -15.86 21.67 28.08
C THR A 569 -16.53 21.95 26.74
N HIS A 570 -15.76 22.25 25.69
CA HIS A 570 -16.28 22.50 24.34
C HIS A 570 -16.73 21.23 23.61
N ILE A 571 -16.28 20.05 24.03
CA ILE A 571 -16.69 18.74 23.49
C ILE A 571 -17.88 18.17 24.27
N ARG A 572 -18.09 18.59 25.51
CA ARG A 572 -19.17 18.08 26.38
C ARG A 572 -20.56 18.15 25.71
N ARG A 573 -20.84 19.21 24.96
CA ARG A 573 -22.08 19.35 24.18
C ARG A 573 -22.21 18.27 23.10
N LEU A 574 -21.14 18.02 22.34
CA LEU A 574 -21.11 16.97 21.31
C LEU A 574 -21.38 15.59 21.93
N LEU A 575 -20.75 15.27 23.06
CA LEU A 575 -20.95 13.98 23.73
C LEU A 575 -22.37 13.85 24.32
N ASN A 576 -22.75 14.77 25.21
CA ASN A 576 -23.96 14.62 26.03
C ASN A 576 -25.25 14.97 25.29
N ASP A 577 -25.20 15.95 24.40
CA ASP A 577 -26.39 16.50 23.73
C ASP A 577 -26.58 15.94 22.32
N GLN A 578 -25.54 15.33 21.73
CA GLN A 578 -25.62 14.71 20.40
C GLN A 578 -25.36 13.19 20.45
N LEU A 579 -24.12 12.74 20.67
CA LEU A 579 -23.75 11.31 20.55
C LEU A 579 -24.61 10.39 21.45
N LEU A 580 -24.74 10.75 22.75
CA LEU A 580 -25.53 9.97 23.72
C LEU A 580 -27.06 10.11 23.53
N LYS A 581 -27.51 10.97 22.63
CA LYS A 581 -28.94 11.19 22.30
C LYS A 581 -29.36 10.58 20.96
N THR A 582 -28.42 9.98 20.23
CA THR A 582 -28.70 9.25 18.99
C THR A 582 -29.71 8.11 19.23
N PRO A 583 -30.56 7.77 18.25
CA PRO A 583 -31.62 6.76 18.40
C PRO A 583 -31.11 5.31 18.49
N HIS A 584 -29.90 5.07 17.95
CA HIS A 584 -29.26 3.76 17.94
C HIS A 584 -27.80 3.90 18.32
N HIS A 585 -27.44 3.39 19.50
CA HIS A 585 -26.05 3.34 19.94
C HIS A 585 -25.76 2.15 20.87
N ILE A 586 -24.53 1.65 20.78
CA ILE A 586 -23.95 0.72 21.73
C ILE A 586 -22.79 1.44 22.42
N ILE A 587 -22.81 1.48 23.75
CA ILE A 587 -21.74 2.09 24.55
C ILE A 587 -21.01 1.01 25.30
N THR A 588 -19.67 1.03 25.30
CA THR A 588 -18.88 0.18 26.18
C THR A 588 -18.35 0.98 27.37
N SER A 589 -18.37 0.37 28.57
CA SER A 589 -17.82 1.01 29.77
C SER A 589 -17.42 0.00 30.83
N ARG A 590 -16.59 0.43 31.79
CA ARG A 590 -16.37 -0.31 33.04
C ARG A 590 -17.55 -0.10 34.01
N PRO A 591 -18.04 -1.15 34.69
CA PRO A 591 -19.19 -1.04 35.60
C PRO A 591 -19.06 0.09 36.62
N TYR A 592 -17.88 0.25 37.24
CA TYR A 592 -17.66 1.14 38.39
C TYR A 592 -17.38 2.60 38.03
N MET A 593 -17.11 2.91 36.74
CA MET A 593 -16.85 4.27 36.26
C MET A 593 -18.00 4.84 35.43
N ASN A 594 -19.08 4.08 35.27
CA ASN A 594 -20.23 4.47 34.46
C ASN A 594 -21.22 5.33 35.25
N THR A 595 -21.73 6.38 34.61
CA THR A 595 -22.78 7.27 35.14
C THR A 595 -24.08 7.20 34.35
N LEU A 596 -24.12 6.39 33.29
CA LEU A 596 -25.25 6.29 32.37
C LEU A 596 -26.27 5.24 32.83
N SER A 597 -27.55 5.52 32.60
CA SER A 597 -28.66 4.60 32.84
C SER A 597 -29.30 4.22 31.52
N HIS A 598 -29.21 2.94 31.16
CA HIS A 598 -29.73 2.37 29.92
C HIS A 598 -30.66 1.20 30.23
N SER A 599 -31.73 1.07 29.43
CA SER A 599 -32.76 0.03 29.63
C SER A 599 -32.25 -1.39 29.36
N VAL A 600 -31.27 -1.53 28.45
CA VAL A 600 -30.62 -2.79 28.12
C VAL A 600 -29.16 -2.71 28.56
N GLN A 601 -28.79 -3.62 29.45
CA GLN A 601 -27.44 -3.76 29.99
C GLN A 601 -26.93 -5.17 29.75
N LEU A 602 -25.78 -5.28 29.09
CA LEU A 602 -25.08 -6.53 28.80
C LEU A 602 -23.71 -6.52 29.47
N GLU A 603 -23.13 -7.69 29.66
CA GLU A 603 -21.77 -7.84 30.18
C GLU A 603 -20.97 -8.82 29.31
N ILE A 604 -19.74 -8.44 28.99
CA ILE A 604 -18.76 -9.33 28.34
C ILE A 604 -18.20 -10.25 29.42
N THR A 605 -18.43 -11.55 29.31
CA THR A 605 -18.10 -12.54 30.37
C THR A 605 -16.71 -13.17 30.25
N GLY A 606 -15.86 -12.68 29.35
CA GLY A 606 -14.52 -13.24 29.12
C GLY A 606 -14.56 -14.61 28.44
N PHE A 607 -13.46 -15.34 28.47
CA PHE A 607 -13.34 -16.69 27.91
C PHE A 607 -14.05 -17.72 28.79
N THR A 608 -14.72 -18.68 28.16
CA THR A 608 -15.15 -19.93 28.81
C THR A 608 -14.00 -20.93 28.87
N ASP A 609 -14.13 -21.97 29.70
CA ASP A 609 -13.20 -23.12 29.75
C ASP A 609 -12.84 -23.68 28.35
N ASP A 610 -13.83 -23.78 27.48
CA ASP A 610 -13.66 -24.25 26.09
C ASP A 610 -12.91 -23.23 25.24
N ASN A 611 -13.15 -21.93 25.42
CA ASN A 611 -12.41 -20.89 24.72
C ASN A 611 -10.96 -20.86 25.14
N ILE A 612 -10.66 -21.01 26.43
CA ILE A 612 -9.28 -21.10 26.94
C ILE A 612 -8.57 -22.25 26.22
N SER A 613 -9.19 -23.43 26.19
CA SER A 613 -8.61 -24.62 25.55
C SER A 613 -8.32 -24.41 24.05
N LYS A 614 -9.23 -23.76 23.31
CA LYS A 614 -9.02 -23.46 21.89
C LYS A 614 -7.98 -22.35 21.67
N TYR A 615 -7.97 -21.32 22.52
CA TYR A 615 -7.03 -20.22 22.47
C TYR A 615 -5.59 -20.71 22.66
N LEU A 616 -5.34 -21.61 23.62
CA LEU A 616 -4.03 -22.20 23.87
C LEU A 616 -3.48 -22.92 22.64
N LYS A 617 -4.30 -23.80 22.03
CA LYS A 617 -3.94 -24.51 20.80
C LYS A 617 -3.48 -23.55 19.71
N GLN A 618 -4.27 -22.52 19.45
CA GLN A 618 -3.96 -21.51 18.44
C GLN A 618 -2.68 -20.73 18.78
N PHE A 619 -2.52 -20.31 20.03
CA PHE A 619 -1.36 -19.53 20.48
C PHE A 619 -0.04 -20.27 20.21
N PHE A 620 0.06 -21.54 20.62
CA PHE A 620 1.29 -22.31 20.47
C PHE A 620 1.53 -22.80 19.04
N GLN A 621 0.47 -22.98 18.23
CA GLN A 621 0.61 -23.19 16.79
C GLN A 621 1.22 -21.97 16.09
N ASP A 622 0.77 -20.76 16.43
CA ASP A 622 1.26 -19.53 15.80
C ASP A 622 2.70 -19.15 16.23
N ILE A 623 3.14 -19.60 17.42
CA ILE A 623 4.46 -19.27 17.96
C ILE A 623 5.52 -20.32 17.61
N GLY A 624 5.16 -21.60 17.47
CA GLY A 624 6.09 -22.66 17.13
C GLY A 624 6.68 -22.50 15.72
N ASN A 625 8.01 -22.63 15.60
CA ASN A 625 8.62 -23.03 14.34
C ASN A 625 8.17 -24.49 14.05
N GLU A 626 7.95 -24.85 12.79
CA GLU A 626 7.41 -26.15 12.32
C GLU A 626 8.15 -27.43 12.80
N THR A 627 9.14 -27.31 13.70
CA THR A 627 10.05 -28.36 14.14
C THR A 627 9.97 -28.72 15.63
N GLN A 628 9.10 -28.11 16.45
CA GLN A 628 8.90 -28.54 17.86
C GLN A 628 7.45 -28.96 18.16
N ASN A 629 7.29 -29.94 19.06
CA ASN A 629 6.03 -30.57 19.50
C ASN A 629 5.03 -29.56 20.13
N SER A 630 4.37 -28.75 19.31
CA SER A 630 3.41 -27.73 19.74
C SER A 630 2.20 -28.27 20.49
N SER A 631 1.80 -29.52 20.23
CA SER A 631 0.70 -30.23 20.91
C SER A 631 1.01 -30.73 22.32
N ALA A 632 2.28 -30.68 22.74
CA ALA A 632 2.66 -31.08 24.09
C ALA A 632 2.62 -29.89 25.07
N GLU A 633 2.83 -28.66 24.57
CA GLU A 633 2.93 -27.45 25.39
C GLU A 633 1.57 -26.86 25.78
N ASP A 634 0.61 -26.83 24.85
CA ASP A 634 -0.76 -26.39 25.11
C ASP A 634 -1.46 -27.29 26.15
N GLU A 635 -1.21 -28.59 26.13
CA GLU A 635 -1.71 -29.51 27.14
C GLU A 635 -1.06 -29.29 28.52
N LYS A 636 0.26 -29.04 28.58
CA LYS A 636 0.97 -28.78 29.85
C LYS A 636 0.45 -27.52 30.53
N ILE A 637 0.34 -26.41 29.79
CA ILE A 637 -0.18 -25.16 30.34
C ILE A 637 -1.65 -25.29 30.73
N LEU A 638 -2.48 -26.00 29.95
CA LEU A 638 -3.88 -26.24 30.33
C LEU A 638 -3.99 -27.00 31.66
N ARG A 639 -3.17 -28.03 31.86
CA ARG A 639 -3.10 -28.76 33.14
C ARG A 639 -2.62 -27.85 34.28
N PHE A 640 -1.62 -27.02 34.03
CA PHE A 640 -1.11 -26.04 35.00
C PHE A 640 -2.19 -25.04 35.41
N LEU A 641 -2.91 -24.45 34.46
CA LEU A 641 -3.98 -23.50 34.72
C LEU A 641 -5.09 -24.15 35.57
N LYS A 642 -5.53 -25.38 35.23
CA LYS A 642 -6.55 -26.11 35.98
C LYS A 642 -6.12 -26.53 37.39
N ARG A 643 -4.83 -26.81 37.61
CA ARG A 643 -4.28 -27.15 38.94
C ARG A 643 -4.20 -25.94 39.88
N ASN A 644 -4.23 -24.72 39.33
CA ASN A 644 -4.10 -23.47 40.09
C ASN A 644 -5.40 -22.64 40.01
N PRO A 645 -6.38 -22.82 40.94
CA PRO A 645 -7.70 -22.19 40.86
C PRO A 645 -7.67 -20.65 40.73
N ARG A 646 -6.70 -19.98 41.38
CA ARG A 646 -6.53 -18.53 41.28
C ARG A 646 -6.11 -18.10 39.87
N ILE A 647 -5.18 -18.82 39.26
CA ILE A 647 -4.69 -18.55 37.91
C ILE A 647 -5.78 -18.93 36.89
N TRP A 648 -6.49 -20.04 37.12
CA TRP A 648 -7.65 -20.43 36.34
C TRP A 648 -8.69 -19.31 36.27
N GLY A 649 -9.05 -18.72 37.41
CA GLY A 649 -10.00 -17.62 37.47
C GLY A 649 -9.57 -16.41 36.64
N ILE A 650 -8.33 -15.96 36.77
CA ILE A 650 -7.84 -14.79 36.00
C ILE A 650 -7.65 -15.09 34.51
N ALA A 651 -7.40 -16.34 34.11
CA ALA A 651 -7.22 -16.78 32.73
C ALA A 651 -8.50 -16.66 31.88
N HIS A 652 -9.66 -16.48 32.53
CA HIS A 652 -10.91 -16.14 31.83
C HIS A 652 -10.88 -14.70 31.27
N ILE A 653 -9.93 -13.86 31.69
CA ILE A 653 -9.72 -12.54 31.11
C ILE A 653 -8.71 -12.68 29.94
N PRO A 654 -9.09 -12.37 28.68
CA PRO A 654 -8.26 -12.60 27.50
C PRO A 654 -6.85 -12.03 27.61
N ILE A 655 -6.69 -10.78 28.07
CA ILE A 655 -5.35 -10.18 28.21
C ILE A 655 -4.47 -10.96 29.20
N ASN A 656 -5.05 -11.45 30.29
CA ASN A 656 -4.29 -12.21 31.28
C ASN A 656 -3.86 -13.56 30.71
N LEU A 657 -4.74 -14.23 29.94
CA LEU A 657 -4.38 -15.49 29.29
C LEU A 657 -3.27 -15.28 28.25
N GLU A 658 -3.35 -14.25 27.40
CA GLU A 658 -2.28 -13.91 26.44
C GLU A 658 -0.95 -13.67 27.15
N LEU A 659 -0.95 -12.93 28.26
CA LEU A 659 0.22 -12.68 29.09
C LEU A 659 0.79 -13.97 29.69
N ILE A 660 -0.05 -14.82 30.28
CA ILE A 660 0.35 -16.11 30.85
C ILE A 660 1.00 -17.00 29.77
N CYS A 661 0.39 -17.09 28.59
CA CYS A 661 0.92 -17.89 27.48
C CYS A 661 2.26 -17.33 26.97
N SER A 662 2.38 -16.00 26.91
CA SER A 662 3.60 -15.33 26.47
C SER A 662 4.77 -15.59 27.41
N VAL A 663 4.54 -15.56 28.74
CA VAL A 663 5.62 -15.88 29.69
C VAL A 663 5.93 -17.37 29.69
N TRP A 664 4.91 -18.24 29.63
CA TRP A 664 5.10 -19.69 29.51
C TRP A 664 6.00 -20.06 28.33
N SER A 665 5.86 -19.38 27.18
CA SER A 665 6.70 -19.63 26.01
C SER A 665 8.20 -19.32 26.21
N ASN A 666 8.56 -18.59 27.27
CA ASN A 666 9.93 -18.16 27.55
C ASN A 666 10.50 -18.69 28.87
N THR A 667 9.72 -19.41 29.68
CA THR A 667 10.15 -19.90 30.99
C THR A 667 9.43 -21.22 31.31
N ASP A 668 10.17 -22.25 31.70
CA ASP A 668 9.58 -23.55 32.06
C ASP A 668 8.99 -23.48 33.48
N TRP A 669 7.70 -23.16 33.58
CA TRP A 669 6.94 -23.17 34.84
C TRP A 669 6.31 -24.53 35.16
N ALA A 670 6.56 -25.57 34.36
CA ALA A 670 5.92 -26.87 34.55
C ALA A 670 6.26 -27.53 35.91
N THR A 671 7.33 -27.07 36.57
CA THR A 671 7.81 -27.59 37.87
C THR A 671 7.33 -26.78 39.08
N MET A 672 6.66 -25.64 38.91
CA MET A 672 6.19 -24.82 40.04
C MET A 672 4.92 -25.42 40.68
N GLU A 673 5.02 -25.83 41.94
CA GLU A 673 3.89 -26.41 42.69
C GLU A 673 2.83 -25.38 43.12
N THR A 674 3.23 -24.12 43.34
CA THR A 674 2.33 -23.03 43.70
C THR A 674 2.77 -21.73 43.03
N MET A 675 1.83 -20.97 42.47
CA MET A 675 2.10 -19.68 41.85
C MET A 675 1.05 -18.66 42.31
N THR A 676 1.51 -17.50 42.77
CA THR A 676 0.64 -16.39 43.19
C THR A 676 0.45 -15.38 42.04
N ILE A 677 -0.63 -14.58 42.10
CA ILE A 677 -0.87 -13.50 41.13
C ILE A 677 0.30 -12.50 41.12
N THR A 678 0.88 -12.20 42.27
CA THR A 678 2.06 -11.33 42.38
C THR A 678 3.25 -11.89 41.64
N MET A 679 3.57 -13.18 41.83
CA MET A 679 4.67 -13.84 41.10
C MET A 679 4.45 -13.86 39.59
N LEU A 680 3.19 -13.99 39.14
CA LEU A 680 2.85 -13.89 37.72
C LEU A 680 3.13 -12.47 37.19
N TYR A 681 2.70 -11.43 37.91
CA TYR A 681 2.96 -10.05 37.50
C TYR A 681 4.44 -9.65 37.61
N ASP A 682 5.17 -10.18 38.60
CA ASP A 682 6.62 -9.96 38.74
C ASP A 682 7.36 -10.59 37.57
N ALA A 683 7.05 -11.84 37.21
CA ALA A 683 7.65 -12.50 36.06
C ALA A 683 7.27 -11.80 34.74
N LEU A 684 6.05 -11.29 34.63
CA LEU A 684 5.63 -10.45 33.50
C LEU A 684 6.43 -9.15 33.41
N ALA A 685 6.62 -8.47 34.54
CA ALA A 685 7.38 -7.22 34.61
C ALA A 685 8.86 -7.45 34.29
N GLU A 686 9.48 -8.48 34.88
CA GLU A 686 10.86 -8.88 34.57
C GLU A 686 11.03 -9.17 33.08
N TRP A 687 10.12 -9.94 32.49
CA TRP A 687 10.20 -10.28 31.07
C TRP A 687 10.07 -9.05 30.16
N ILE A 688 9.15 -8.12 30.46
CA ILE A 688 9.02 -6.86 29.72
C ILE A 688 10.31 -6.04 29.79
N CYS A 689 10.93 -5.97 30.98
CA CYS A 689 12.19 -5.26 31.19
C CYS A 689 13.37 -5.89 30.44
N VAL A 690 13.47 -7.22 30.40
CA VAL A 690 14.56 -7.94 29.72
C VAL A 690 14.55 -7.73 28.20
N ARG A 691 13.38 -7.45 27.60
CA ARG A 691 13.22 -7.29 26.15
C ARG A 691 13.42 -5.85 25.63
N GLN A 692 13.46 -4.84 26.51
CA GLN A 692 13.72 -3.44 26.13
C GLN A 692 15.22 -3.08 26.08
N ASN A 693 16.10 -3.97 26.55
CA ASN A 693 17.55 -3.93 26.34
C ASN A 693 17.95 -4.87 25.20
#